data_AF-B8BTN2-F1
#
_entry.id   AF-B8BTN2-F1
#
_cell.length_a   1.000
_cell.length_b   1.000
_cell.length_c   1.000
_cell.angle_alpha   90.00
_cell.angle_beta   90.00
_cell.angle_gamma   90.00
#
_symmetry.space_group_name_H-M   'P 1'
#
loop_
_entity.id
_entity.type
_entity.pdbx_description
1 polymer ?
#
loop_
_entity_poly.entity_id
_entity_poly.type
_entity_poly.pdbx_seq_one_letter_code
_entity_poly.pdbx_strand_id
1 'polypeptide(L)'
;MTSTSSSAKGNEWTGNVWIQDEWTDQDTARAIERLNVARTSATVNIVASESNASSEGNVDVTSTPATPQQLEEQQQALMTQFRRNAATNWSTFYQQNTNKFFKDRHYLHKAFPSEFGWLYPGYMSDVDGDGGGDGDGTTNDLQPAVNEYTKKDVSTIVEIGCGVGNAILPLLEQHTELMNQHNKRPTTETSMTPPPQLHIHCLDFAPTAVHLLKEDERFKAAAREGRATGHVYDLSSMHPSTISLSPDGQTLANAADVAILLFCLSAISPHPSPALTRAAQHAMSMLKPGGVLVFRDYGRLDEAQLKLGRGDNELGDNFYRKGDGTGCYYFELDDLRELFGNKDGRSDKLNVLELDYIQRVYRNRGDGTTRRRVWVEGRFQKPFNSVSCSSEAMHQERLKKFLNTSVQRWNDYYKLMPPKFPDPLVSLSSITINSHHANSLYYSFDFMPWQTLLQPNAGTNGARTNKKQKPQAEASVTSTVASPSEVTIVDLGCGLGHDTLLNLVANQQMKYNKEFVAETSTEYHPKAHVHFLDASVEAIQQLHKDPRYQYATRPTDGETACITSEVYDFTTSESTLVDTTLASSVDIAVCFYTLSTIGPYSTPNMKTSVQNIAKLMKTGGILLFRDFGRYDYEQLQLNSCTGSRIADNFYIRGLDNDEKDCTDKTIILSDAKGTGCYFFDLEEVRDLFIDAGFEVMSLRYVTRIFSKKGNSPKHLRENGVVAKTRALVHGRFRKV
;
A
#
# COMPACT_ATOMS: atom_id res chain seq x y z
N MET A 1 -25.78 -9.22 -39.00
CA MET A 1 -25.46 -7.91 -39.60
C MET A 1 -25.37 -6.91 -38.47
N THR A 2 -24.17 -6.72 -37.93
CA THR A 2 -23.86 -5.73 -36.88
C THR A 2 -22.64 -4.98 -37.42
N SER A 3 -22.86 -3.73 -37.79
CA SER A 3 -21.88 -2.88 -38.47
C SER A 3 -20.76 -2.48 -37.50
N THR A 4 -19.60 -3.09 -37.68
CA THR A 4 -18.31 -2.59 -37.17
C THR A 4 -17.93 -1.36 -37.99
N SER A 5 -18.00 -0.17 -37.41
CA SER A 5 -17.41 1.04 -38.00
C SER A 5 -15.90 1.03 -37.78
N SER A 6 -15.15 0.43 -38.71
CA SER A 6 -13.71 0.61 -38.79
C SER A 6 -13.43 1.99 -39.40
N SER A 7 -13.07 2.97 -38.56
CA SER A 7 -12.50 4.22 -39.08
C SER A 7 -11.10 3.92 -39.60
N ALA A 8 -10.93 3.82 -40.91
CA ALA A 8 -9.61 3.67 -41.53
C ALA A 8 -8.80 4.96 -41.32
N LYS A 9 -7.93 4.98 -40.30
CA LYS A 9 -7.02 6.10 -40.04
C LYS A 9 -5.72 5.90 -40.81
N GLY A 10 -5.34 6.92 -41.59
CA GLY A 10 -4.37 6.85 -42.68
C GLY A 10 -2.91 6.67 -42.27
N ASN A 11 -2.13 6.10 -43.19
CA ASN A 11 -0.68 5.96 -43.08
C ASN A 11 0.01 7.33 -43.08
N GLU A 12 0.90 7.60 -42.11
CA GLU A 12 1.61 8.88 -41.99
C GLU A 12 3.13 8.73 -42.23
N TRP A 13 3.71 9.69 -42.97
CA TRP A 13 5.14 9.74 -43.29
C TRP A 13 5.85 10.83 -42.49
N THR A 14 6.90 10.46 -41.75
CA THR A 14 7.68 11.39 -40.89
C THR A 14 9.14 11.53 -41.34
N GLY A 15 9.44 11.26 -42.61
CA GLY A 15 10.82 11.26 -43.14
C GLY A 15 11.37 9.85 -43.38
N ASN A 16 12.12 9.33 -42.40
CA ASN A 16 12.80 8.02 -42.51
C ASN A 16 11.98 6.84 -41.97
N VAL A 17 10.83 7.11 -41.36
CA VAL A 17 9.97 6.12 -40.72
C VAL A 17 8.58 6.17 -41.31
N TRP A 18 8.06 4.99 -41.66
CA TRP A 18 6.67 4.78 -42.06
C TRP A 18 5.85 4.31 -40.86
N ILE A 19 4.66 4.87 -40.65
CA ILE A 19 3.77 4.51 -39.54
C ILE A 19 2.46 3.97 -40.11
N GLN A 20 2.06 2.79 -39.62
CA GLN A 20 0.75 2.18 -39.84
C GLN A 20 0.11 1.93 -38.48
N ASP A 21 -1.17 2.29 -38.32
CA ASP A 21 -1.88 2.31 -37.03
C ASP A 21 -2.57 0.98 -36.65
N GLU A 22 -2.48 -0.07 -37.48
CA GLU A 22 -3.16 -1.35 -37.18
C GLU A 22 -2.25 -2.56 -37.39
N TRP A 23 -2.36 -3.51 -36.46
CA TRP A 23 -1.82 -4.87 -36.64
C TRP A 23 -2.79 -5.70 -37.48
N THR A 24 -2.27 -6.60 -38.30
CA THR A 24 -3.10 -7.64 -38.94
C THR A 24 -3.40 -8.77 -37.95
N ASP A 25 -4.47 -9.54 -38.17
CA ASP A 25 -4.75 -10.76 -37.38
C ASP A 25 -3.54 -11.72 -37.35
N GLN A 26 -2.80 -11.79 -38.46
CA GLN A 26 -1.56 -12.55 -38.56
C GLN A 26 -0.44 -12.00 -37.67
N ASP A 27 -0.34 -10.69 -37.48
CA ASP A 27 0.62 -10.09 -36.56
C ASP A 27 0.29 -10.45 -35.11
N THR A 28 -0.99 -10.39 -34.73
CA THR A 28 -1.47 -10.77 -33.40
C THR A 28 -1.21 -12.24 -33.12
N ALA A 29 -1.58 -13.13 -34.03
CA ALA A 29 -1.34 -14.57 -33.91
C ALA A 29 0.16 -14.89 -33.75
N ARG A 30 1.03 -14.25 -34.56
CA ARG A 30 2.49 -14.43 -34.46
C ARG A 30 3.06 -13.91 -33.14
N ALA A 31 2.53 -12.83 -32.59
CA ALA A 31 2.98 -12.32 -31.30
C ALA A 31 2.59 -13.26 -30.14
N ILE A 32 1.36 -13.78 -30.17
CA ILE A 32 0.89 -14.79 -29.20
C ILE A 32 1.77 -16.05 -29.26
N GLU A 33 2.02 -16.56 -30.47
CA GLU A 33 2.90 -17.72 -30.68
C GLU A 33 4.29 -17.47 -30.10
N ARG A 34 4.90 -16.31 -30.40
CA ARG A 34 6.23 -15.94 -29.89
C ARG A 34 6.27 -15.82 -28.37
N LEU A 35 5.23 -15.25 -27.75
CA LEU A 35 5.16 -15.13 -26.30
C LEU A 35 5.05 -16.52 -25.65
N ASN A 36 4.25 -17.41 -26.22
CA ASN A 36 4.11 -18.79 -25.75
C ASN A 36 5.41 -19.57 -25.90
N VAL A 37 6.09 -19.47 -27.05
CA VAL A 37 7.39 -20.11 -27.29
C VAL A 37 8.45 -19.61 -26.30
N ALA A 38 8.46 -18.30 -26.00
CA ALA A 38 9.38 -17.73 -25.03
C ALA A 38 9.15 -18.31 -23.61
N ARG A 39 7.88 -18.45 -23.19
CA ARG A 39 7.51 -19.10 -21.92
C ARG A 39 7.92 -20.56 -21.87
N THR A 40 7.62 -21.34 -22.92
CA THR A 40 8.01 -22.75 -22.98
C THR A 40 9.53 -22.93 -23.00
N SER A 41 10.26 -22.05 -23.70
CA SER A 41 11.74 -22.09 -23.74
C SER A 41 12.38 -21.72 -22.41
N ALA A 42 11.78 -20.80 -21.64
CA ALA A 42 12.22 -20.49 -20.28
C ALA A 42 12.01 -21.70 -19.34
N THR A 43 10.86 -22.37 -19.42
CA THR A 43 10.60 -23.61 -18.67
C THR A 43 11.57 -24.74 -19.07
N VAL A 44 11.85 -24.89 -20.37
CA VAL A 44 12.77 -25.93 -20.87
C VAL A 44 14.23 -25.64 -20.51
N ASN A 45 14.67 -24.37 -20.46
CA ASN A 45 16.04 -24.04 -20.05
C ASN A 45 16.30 -24.29 -18.57
N ILE A 46 15.28 -24.13 -17.71
CA ILE A 46 15.35 -24.57 -16.30
C ILE A 46 15.59 -26.09 -16.27
N VAL A 47 14.81 -26.86 -17.03
CA VAL A 47 14.91 -28.34 -17.08
C VAL A 47 16.17 -28.84 -17.81
N ALA A 48 16.71 -28.08 -18.78
CA ALA A 48 17.91 -28.43 -19.55
C ALA A 48 19.21 -28.06 -18.82
N SER A 49 19.19 -27.01 -17.99
CA SER A 49 20.28 -26.72 -17.06
C SER A 49 20.48 -27.84 -16.03
N GLU A 50 19.43 -28.63 -15.76
CA GLU A 50 19.47 -29.83 -14.92
C GLU A 50 19.96 -31.09 -15.66
N SER A 51 19.97 -31.13 -16.99
CA SER A 51 20.32 -32.33 -17.78
C SER A 51 21.70 -32.29 -18.47
N ASN A 52 22.34 -31.12 -18.59
CA ASN A 52 23.65 -30.97 -19.25
C ASN A 52 24.86 -30.93 -18.30
N ALA A 53 24.72 -31.33 -17.04
CA ALA A 53 25.87 -31.66 -16.18
C ALA A 53 26.34 -33.10 -16.41
N SER A 54 26.78 -33.43 -17.64
CA SER A 54 27.46 -34.71 -17.91
C SER A 54 28.43 -34.64 -19.09
N SER A 55 29.51 -33.88 -18.93
CA SER A 55 30.83 -34.29 -19.45
C SER A 55 31.94 -33.45 -18.83
N GLU A 56 32.77 -34.15 -18.06
CA GLU A 56 34.10 -33.77 -17.57
C GLU A 56 34.19 -32.77 -16.40
N GLY A 57 34.39 -33.32 -15.20
CA GLY A 57 34.86 -32.58 -14.03
C GLY A 57 34.11 -32.92 -12.76
N ASN A 58 34.74 -33.70 -11.89
CA ASN A 58 34.27 -34.16 -10.59
C ASN A 58 33.68 -33.03 -9.72
N VAL A 59 32.35 -32.94 -9.63
CA VAL A 59 31.62 -32.10 -8.66
C VAL A 59 30.50 -32.94 -8.05
N ASP A 60 30.41 -32.88 -6.73
CA ASP A 60 29.43 -33.55 -5.87
C ASP A 60 28.00 -33.09 -6.22
N VAL A 61 27.27 -33.87 -7.02
CA VAL A 61 25.87 -33.57 -7.42
C VAL A 61 24.91 -34.24 -6.43
N THR A 62 24.56 -33.48 -5.39
CA THR A 62 23.31 -33.68 -4.65
C THR A 62 22.54 -32.36 -4.60
N SER A 63 21.95 -31.95 -5.71
CA SER A 63 20.94 -30.89 -5.72
C SER A 63 19.62 -31.48 -6.20
N THR A 64 18.71 -31.71 -5.26
CA THR A 64 17.31 -32.04 -5.54
C THR A 64 16.64 -30.88 -6.29
N PRO A 65 15.76 -31.15 -7.28
CA PRO A 65 15.00 -30.10 -7.94
C PRO A 65 14.21 -29.27 -6.92
N ALA A 66 14.17 -27.96 -7.13
CA ALA A 66 13.47 -27.05 -6.24
C ALA A 66 11.96 -27.36 -6.25
N THR A 67 11.35 -27.42 -5.08
CA THR A 67 9.90 -27.63 -4.95
C THR A 67 9.14 -26.39 -5.44
N PRO A 68 7.86 -26.49 -5.85
CA PRO A 68 7.05 -25.33 -6.22
C PRO A 68 7.08 -24.20 -5.19
N GLN A 69 7.11 -24.56 -3.90
CA GLN A 69 7.25 -23.62 -2.80
C GLN A 69 8.59 -22.89 -2.82
N GLN A 70 9.70 -23.57 -3.10
CA GLN A 70 11.02 -22.97 -3.19
C GLN A 70 11.15 -22.02 -4.40
N LEU A 71 10.52 -22.35 -5.54
CA LEU A 71 10.46 -21.44 -6.69
C LEU A 71 9.66 -20.17 -6.37
N GLU A 72 8.53 -20.31 -5.69
CA GLU A 72 7.70 -19.19 -5.27
C GLU A 72 8.44 -18.29 -4.27
N GLU A 73 9.15 -18.87 -3.30
CA GLU A 73 10.00 -18.14 -2.36
C GLU A 73 11.15 -17.39 -3.06
N GLN A 74 11.78 -18.01 -4.07
CA GLN A 74 12.82 -17.36 -4.89
C GLN A 74 12.27 -16.19 -5.72
N GLN A 75 11.13 -16.38 -6.39
CA GLN A 75 10.45 -15.31 -7.14
C GLN A 75 10.06 -14.15 -6.23
N GLN A 76 9.52 -14.45 -5.04
CA GLN A 76 9.15 -13.45 -4.05
C GLN A 76 10.38 -12.68 -3.53
N ALA A 77 11.51 -13.36 -3.32
CA ALA A 77 12.76 -12.72 -2.93
C ALA A 77 13.29 -11.78 -4.03
N LEU A 78 13.26 -12.22 -5.29
CA LEU A 78 13.68 -11.42 -6.44
C LEU A 78 12.79 -10.17 -6.61
N MET A 79 11.48 -10.32 -6.51
CA MET A 79 10.51 -9.22 -6.52
C MET A 79 10.76 -8.24 -5.38
N THR A 80 11.04 -8.75 -4.18
CA THR A 80 11.33 -7.92 -3.01
C THR A 80 12.62 -7.11 -3.20
N GLN A 81 13.67 -7.74 -3.73
CA GLN A 81 14.92 -7.04 -4.05
C GLN A 81 14.71 -5.98 -5.14
N PHE A 82 13.97 -6.33 -6.18
CA PHE A 82 13.64 -5.40 -7.26
C PHE A 82 12.91 -4.15 -6.72
N ARG A 83 11.88 -4.34 -5.89
CA ARG A 83 11.12 -3.23 -5.28
C ARG A 83 11.98 -2.33 -4.40
N ARG A 84 12.87 -2.91 -3.57
CA ARG A 84 13.80 -2.13 -2.72
C ARG A 84 14.71 -1.22 -3.54
N ASN A 85 15.12 -1.67 -4.73
CA ASN A 85 16.05 -0.95 -5.58
C ASN A 85 15.36 -0.06 -6.62
N ALA A 86 14.03 -0.07 -6.71
CA ALA A 86 13.29 0.62 -7.78
C ALA A 86 13.60 2.12 -7.82
N ALA A 87 13.59 2.81 -6.68
CA ALA A 87 13.87 4.24 -6.61
C ALA A 87 15.32 4.56 -7.03
N THR A 88 16.28 3.74 -6.62
CA THR A 88 17.68 3.86 -7.04
C THR A 88 17.82 3.65 -8.54
N ASN A 89 17.21 2.61 -9.10
CA ASN A 89 17.32 2.29 -10.54
C ASN A 89 16.75 3.42 -11.40
N TRP A 90 15.59 3.96 -11.03
CA TRP A 90 15.01 5.11 -11.75
C TRP A 90 15.81 6.39 -11.55
N SER A 91 16.34 6.64 -10.35
CA SER A 91 17.24 7.79 -10.13
C SER A 91 18.51 7.69 -10.98
N THR A 92 19.14 6.51 -11.03
CA THR A 92 20.31 6.25 -11.90
C THR A 92 19.96 6.41 -13.37
N PHE A 93 18.80 5.91 -13.80
CA PHE A 93 18.31 6.12 -15.16
C PHE A 93 18.25 7.61 -15.51
N TYR A 94 17.64 8.45 -14.68
CA TYR A 94 17.56 9.89 -14.93
C TYR A 94 18.92 10.61 -14.81
N GLN A 95 19.82 10.15 -13.93
CA GLN A 95 21.19 10.70 -13.88
C GLN A 95 21.95 10.45 -15.19
N GLN A 96 21.80 9.27 -15.78
CA GLN A 96 22.48 8.90 -17.02
C GLN A 96 21.87 9.58 -18.25
N ASN A 97 20.55 9.75 -18.26
CA ASN A 97 19.80 10.15 -19.45
C ASN A 97 19.33 11.62 -19.44
N THR A 98 19.36 12.26 -18.28
CA THR A 98 18.89 13.62 -18.04
C THR A 98 17.53 13.89 -18.68
N ASN A 99 17.43 14.86 -19.59
CA ASN A 99 16.23 15.22 -20.34
C ASN A 99 16.27 14.78 -21.82
N LYS A 100 17.20 13.88 -22.18
CA LYS A 100 17.47 13.53 -23.59
C LYS A 100 16.82 12.23 -24.06
N PHE A 101 16.37 11.38 -23.14
CA PHE A 101 15.86 10.06 -23.49
C PHE A 101 14.43 10.09 -24.01
N PHE A 102 13.52 10.73 -23.27
CA PHE A 102 12.15 10.92 -23.72
C PHE A 102 12.01 12.25 -24.46
N LYS A 103 11.20 12.25 -25.51
CA LYS A 103 10.82 13.46 -26.25
C LYS A 103 9.56 14.07 -25.64
N ASP A 104 9.45 15.38 -25.79
CA ASP A 104 8.26 16.14 -25.45
C ASP A 104 7.03 15.65 -26.23
N ARG A 105 5.90 15.50 -25.51
CA ARG A 105 4.67 14.88 -26.01
C ARG A 105 3.69 15.91 -26.55
N HIS A 106 3.99 16.46 -27.72
CA HIS A 106 3.11 17.43 -28.43
C HIS A 106 1.85 16.81 -29.07
N TYR A 107 1.35 15.68 -28.54
CA TYR A 107 0.20 14.96 -29.10
C TYR A 107 -0.95 14.79 -28.11
N LEU A 108 -0.84 15.27 -26.86
CA LEU A 108 -1.88 15.04 -25.85
C LEU A 108 -3.25 15.61 -26.26
N HIS A 109 -3.30 16.73 -26.98
CA HIS A 109 -4.55 17.26 -27.55
C HIS A 109 -5.14 16.39 -28.66
N LYS A 110 -4.32 15.58 -29.34
CA LYS A 110 -4.79 14.63 -30.35
C LYS A 110 -5.29 13.34 -29.72
N ALA A 111 -4.58 12.86 -28.68
CA ALA A 111 -4.93 11.64 -27.95
C ALA A 111 -6.13 11.85 -27.00
N PHE A 112 -6.20 13.01 -26.36
CA PHE A 112 -7.23 13.36 -25.37
C PHE A 112 -7.79 14.76 -25.66
N PRO A 113 -8.53 14.92 -26.78
CA PRO A 113 -9.02 16.22 -27.23
C PRO A 113 -10.01 16.86 -26.26
N SER A 114 -10.82 16.07 -25.55
CA SER A 114 -11.74 16.61 -24.55
C SER A 114 -11.02 17.25 -23.36
N GLU A 115 -9.86 16.72 -22.97
CA GLU A 115 -9.10 17.18 -21.81
C GLU A 115 -8.13 18.32 -22.14
N PHE A 116 -7.53 18.31 -23.34
CA PHE A 116 -6.47 19.27 -23.71
C PHE A 116 -6.74 20.09 -24.97
N GLY A 117 -7.81 19.83 -25.72
CA GLY A 117 -8.11 20.54 -26.98
C GLY A 117 -8.28 22.05 -26.81
N TRP A 118 -8.78 22.48 -25.65
CA TRP A 118 -8.95 23.90 -25.32
C TRP A 118 -7.62 24.70 -25.28
N LEU A 119 -6.47 24.03 -25.11
CA LEU A 119 -5.15 24.67 -25.20
C LEU A 119 -4.74 25.01 -26.64
N TYR A 120 -5.46 24.50 -27.65
CA TYR A 120 -5.10 24.59 -29.07
C TYR A 120 -6.28 25.13 -29.92
N PRO A 121 -6.59 26.45 -29.87
CA PRO A 121 -7.82 27.03 -30.42
C PRO A 121 -8.02 27.00 -31.95
N GLY A 122 -7.12 26.35 -32.71
CA GLY A 122 -7.27 26.13 -34.16
C GLY A 122 -7.33 24.66 -34.56
N TYR A 123 -7.23 23.73 -33.60
CA TYR A 123 -7.25 22.30 -33.90
C TYR A 123 -8.67 21.77 -34.08
N MET A 124 -9.67 22.32 -33.36
CA MET A 124 -11.04 21.82 -33.40
C MET A 124 -11.82 22.21 -34.68
N SER A 125 -11.33 23.15 -35.49
CA SER A 125 -11.93 23.49 -36.78
C SER A 125 -11.61 22.47 -37.88
N ASP A 126 -10.55 21.67 -37.71
CA ASP A 126 -10.00 20.81 -38.76
C ASP A 126 -10.39 19.33 -38.59
N VAL A 127 -11.08 18.96 -37.51
CA VAL A 127 -11.43 17.56 -37.20
C VAL A 127 -12.73 17.11 -37.92
N ASP A 128 -13.47 18.03 -38.53
CA ASP A 128 -14.65 17.73 -39.37
C ASP A 128 -14.33 17.60 -40.88
N GLY A 129 -13.04 17.62 -41.27
CA GLY A 129 -12.61 17.58 -42.67
C GLY A 129 -11.80 16.33 -43.03
N ASP A 130 -12.47 15.20 -43.29
CA ASP A 130 -11.87 14.12 -44.10
C ASP A 130 -12.69 13.89 -45.37
N GLY A 131 -11.98 13.86 -46.51
CA GLY A 131 -12.50 13.42 -47.81
C GLY A 131 -12.75 14.53 -48.83
N GLY A 132 -11.85 14.67 -49.81
CA GLY A 132 -11.94 15.67 -50.87
C GLY A 132 -13.16 15.54 -51.80
N GLY A 133 -13.49 16.65 -52.46
CA GLY A 133 -14.47 16.72 -53.54
C GLY A 133 -14.72 18.16 -53.97
N ASP A 134 -14.69 18.39 -55.28
CA ASP A 134 -14.93 19.67 -55.95
C ASP A 134 -16.30 20.29 -55.62
N GLY A 135 -16.41 21.60 -55.86
CA GLY A 135 -17.49 22.45 -55.36
C GLY A 135 -18.88 22.23 -55.92
N ASP A 136 -19.88 22.62 -55.15
CA ASP A 136 -21.01 23.48 -55.56
C ASP A 136 -21.73 23.95 -54.28
N GLY A 137 -22.37 25.12 -54.35
CA GLY A 137 -22.90 25.84 -53.21
C GLY A 137 -24.19 25.30 -52.61
N THR A 138 -24.58 25.99 -51.53
CA THR A 138 -25.87 25.98 -50.84
C THR A 138 -26.17 24.78 -49.94
N THR A 139 -25.88 24.94 -48.65
CA THR A 139 -26.89 24.81 -47.56
C THR A 139 -26.38 25.53 -46.32
N ASN A 140 -27.17 26.49 -45.84
CA ASN A 140 -27.06 27.08 -44.51
C ASN A 140 -27.32 26.04 -43.41
N ASP A 141 -26.79 26.34 -42.23
CA ASP A 141 -27.20 25.85 -40.90
C ASP A 141 -26.65 24.50 -40.44
N LEU A 142 -25.33 24.41 -40.25
CA LEU A 142 -24.73 23.86 -39.03
C LEU A 142 -23.38 24.57 -38.78
N GLN A 143 -23.40 25.68 -38.04
CA GLN A 143 -22.19 26.24 -37.45
C GLN A 143 -21.67 25.26 -36.38
N PRO A 144 -20.40 24.81 -36.42
CA PRO A 144 -19.82 24.06 -35.32
C PRO A 144 -19.73 25.00 -34.12
N ALA A 145 -20.25 24.54 -32.99
CA ALA A 145 -20.23 25.27 -31.73
C ALA A 145 -18.80 25.65 -31.38
N VAL A 146 -18.49 26.94 -31.54
CA VAL A 146 -17.35 27.59 -30.91
C VAL A 146 -17.57 27.36 -29.42
N ASN A 147 -16.90 26.37 -28.83
CA ASN A 147 -16.99 26.12 -27.39
C ASN A 147 -16.51 27.39 -26.69
N GLU A 148 -17.45 28.19 -26.21
CA GLU A 148 -17.22 29.11 -25.10
C GLU A 148 -16.41 28.33 -24.07
N TYR A 149 -15.25 28.86 -23.68
CA TYR A 149 -14.47 28.30 -22.58
C TYR A 149 -15.45 27.92 -21.47
N THR A 150 -15.45 26.64 -21.05
CA THR A 150 -16.22 26.21 -19.87
C THR A 150 -15.98 27.27 -18.79
N LYS A 151 -17.04 27.86 -18.20
CA LYS A 151 -17.01 28.98 -17.22
C LYS A 151 -16.14 28.69 -15.98
N LYS A 152 -14.86 28.44 -16.17
CA LYS A 152 -13.96 27.88 -15.19
C LYS A 152 -12.70 28.71 -15.21
N ASP A 153 -12.48 29.39 -14.11
CA ASP A 153 -11.36 30.33 -13.99
C ASP A 153 -10.01 29.60 -13.88
N VAL A 154 -10.02 28.34 -13.41
CA VAL A 154 -8.81 27.54 -13.17
C VAL A 154 -8.99 26.10 -13.65
N SER A 155 -8.00 25.57 -14.36
CA SER A 155 -7.88 24.15 -14.70
C SER A 155 -6.67 23.55 -13.98
N THR A 156 -6.90 22.53 -13.15
CA THR A 156 -5.86 21.85 -12.35
C THR A 156 -5.51 20.49 -12.97
N ILE A 157 -4.24 20.33 -13.36
CA ILE A 157 -3.69 19.09 -13.90
C ILE A 157 -2.72 18.48 -12.88
N VAL A 158 -2.82 17.18 -12.66
CA VAL A 158 -1.85 16.41 -11.87
C VAL A 158 -1.18 15.38 -12.77
N GLU A 159 0.14 15.49 -12.98
CA GLU A 159 0.90 14.47 -13.70
C GLU A 159 1.58 13.53 -12.70
N ILE A 160 1.26 12.23 -12.81
CA ILE A 160 1.73 11.17 -11.93
C ILE A 160 2.76 10.32 -12.69
N GLY A 161 3.96 10.18 -12.13
CA GLY A 161 5.11 9.68 -12.86
C GLY A 161 5.61 10.70 -13.89
N CYS A 162 5.75 11.96 -13.48
CA CYS A 162 6.06 13.07 -14.38
C CYS A 162 7.44 12.96 -15.05
N GLY A 163 8.34 12.16 -14.48
CA GLY A 163 9.74 12.14 -14.89
C GLY A 163 10.33 13.55 -14.89
N VAL A 164 10.93 13.92 -16.02
CA VAL A 164 11.50 15.26 -16.25
C VAL A 164 10.51 16.22 -16.94
N GLY A 165 9.22 15.86 -17.03
CA GLY A 165 8.14 16.74 -17.50
C GLY A 165 7.78 16.68 -18.97
N ASN A 166 8.17 15.62 -19.70
CA ASN A 166 7.98 15.58 -21.16
C ASN A 166 6.50 15.65 -21.60
N ALA A 167 5.53 15.32 -20.74
CA ALA A 167 4.12 15.50 -21.08
C ALA A 167 3.62 16.90 -20.74
N ILE A 168 4.12 17.49 -19.65
CA ILE A 168 3.57 18.69 -19.04
C ILE A 168 4.21 19.99 -19.51
N LEU A 169 5.51 19.98 -19.78
CA LEU A 169 6.25 21.16 -20.22
C LEU A 169 5.71 21.71 -21.55
N PRO A 170 5.33 20.88 -22.55
CA PRO A 170 4.62 21.35 -23.74
C PRO A 170 3.25 21.98 -23.44
N LEU A 171 2.54 21.51 -22.43
CA LEU A 171 1.25 22.09 -22.04
C LEU A 171 1.43 23.47 -21.40
N LEU A 172 2.47 23.65 -20.58
CA LEU A 172 2.83 24.96 -20.01
C LEU A 172 3.23 25.95 -21.10
N GLU A 173 4.03 25.50 -22.07
CA GLU A 173 4.44 26.32 -23.21
C GLU A 173 3.24 26.76 -24.04
N GLN A 174 2.36 25.81 -24.38
CA GLN A 174 1.14 26.10 -25.14
C GLN A 174 0.18 27.03 -24.37
N HIS A 175 0.01 26.84 -23.06
CA HIS A 175 -0.81 27.73 -22.22
C HIS A 175 -0.23 29.15 -22.21
N THR A 176 1.09 29.29 -22.11
CA THR A 176 1.78 30.60 -22.16
C THR A 176 1.51 31.31 -23.49
N GLU A 177 1.61 30.59 -24.61
CA GLU A 177 1.30 31.12 -25.95
C GLU A 177 -0.17 31.56 -26.04
N LEU A 178 -1.11 30.75 -25.55
CA LEU A 178 -2.54 31.05 -25.54
C LEU A 178 -2.87 32.33 -24.74
N MET A 179 -2.27 32.48 -23.56
CA MET A 179 -2.43 33.69 -22.73
C MET A 179 -1.85 34.93 -23.42
N ASN A 180 -0.67 34.80 -24.05
CA ASN A 180 -0.05 35.89 -24.79
C ASN A 180 -0.90 36.34 -25.99
N GLN A 181 -1.51 35.40 -26.71
CA GLN A 181 -2.41 35.69 -27.81
C GLN A 181 -3.67 36.41 -27.34
N HIS A 182 -4.24 36.00 -26.21
CA HIS A 182 -5.39 36.67 -25.61
C HIS A 182 -5.05 38.12 -25.22
N ASN A 183 -3.90 38.34 -24.56
CA ASN A 183 -3.47 39.66 -24.09
C ASN A 183 -3.13 40.66 -25.22
N LYS A 184 -2.86 40.18 -26.44
CA LYS A 184 -2.55 41.02 -27.61
C LYS A 184 -3.79 41.51 -28.37
N ARG A 185 -5.00 41.02 -28.06
CA ARG A 185 -6.21 41.37 -28.83
C ARG A 185 -6.73 42.79 -28.50
N PRO A 186 -7.29 43.53 -29.49
CA PRO A 186 -7.82 44.87 -29.27
C PRO A 186 -8.97 44.88 -28.25
N THR A 187 -8.97 45.86 -27.34
CA THR A 187 -9.98 46.02 -26.27
C THR A 187 -11.41 46.27 -26.75
N THR A 188 -11.62 46.43 -28.06
CA THR A 188 -12.94 46.61 -28.68
C THR A 188 -13.69 45.29 -28.93
N GLU A 189 -13.02 44.14 -28.81
CA GLU A 189 -13.63 42.79 -28.91
C GLU A 189 -13.90 42.22 -27.50
N THR A 190 -14.74 42.89 -26.72
CA THR A 190 -15.00 42.61 -25.29
C THR A 190 -15.85 41.37 -24.97
N SER A 191 -16.10 40.49 -25.95
CA SER A 191 -17.09 39.40 -25.80
C SER A 191 -16.51 37.99 -25.62
N MET A 192 -15.19 37.82 -25.53
CA MET A 192 -14.60 36.48 -25.32
C MET A 192 -14.10 36.28 -23.89
N THR A 193 -14.50 35.15 -23.28
CA THR A 193 -14.02 34.71 -21.98
C THR A 193 -12.49 34.46 -22.01
N PRO A 194 -11.74 34.84 -20.97
CA PRO A 194 -10.31 34.57 -20.90
C PRO A 194 -10.04 33.06 -20.81
N PRO A 195 -8.89 32.58 -21.32
CA PRO A 195 -8.49 31.19 -21.13
C PRO A 195 -8.37 30.86 -19.63
N PRO A 196 -8.79 29.66 -19.19
CA PRO A 196 -8.61 29.23 -17.82
C PRO A 196 -7.14 29.30 -17.38
N GLN A 197 -6.90 29.71 -16.15
CA GLN A 197 -5.57 29.63 -15.55
C GLN A 197 -5.17 28.17 -15.37
N LEU A 198 -4.00 27.78 -15.88
CA LEU A 198 -3.51 26.42 -15.72
C LEU A 198 -2.67 26.29 -14.44
N HIS A 199 -3.07 25.37 -13.55
CA HIS A 199 -2.32 24.94 -12.37
C HIS A 199 -1.88 23.50 -12.52
N ILE A 200 -0.64 23.21 -12.13
CA ILE A 200 -0.03 21.91 -12.37
C ILE A 200 0.71 21.38 -11.14
N HIS A 201 0.50 20.11 -10.85
CA HIS A 201 1.24 19.36 -9.85
C HIS A 201 1.91 18.15 -10.50
N CYS A 202 3.24 18.12 -10.47
CA CYS A 202 4.06 17.05 -11.03
C CYS A 202 4.57 16.15 -9.91
N LEU A 203 4.29 14.86 -10.00
CA LEU A 203 4.61 13.86 -9.00
C LEU A 203 5.51 12.79 -9.62
N ASP A 204 6.67 12.53 -9.01
CA ASP A 204 7.50 11.38 -9.38
C ASP A 204 8.19 10.84 -8.13
N PHE A 205 8.35 9.53 -8.04
CA PHE A 205 8.98 8.90 -6.88
C PHE A 205 10.51 9.01 -6.93
N ALA A 206 11.10 9.28 -8.10
CA ALA A 206 12.54 9.46 -8.27
C ALA A 206 12.95 10.92 -7.99
N PRO A 207 13.73 11.21 -6.92
CA PRO A 207 14.13 12.57 -6.58
C PRO A 207 14.90 13.29 -7.68
N THR A 208 15.73 12.55 -8.43
CA THR A 208 16.49 13.13 -9.56
C THR A 208 15.56 13.63 -10.66
N ALA A 209 14.45 12.93 -10.96
CA ALA A 209 13.52 13.34 -12.00
C ALA A 209 12.85 14.67 -11.65
N VAL A 210 12.34 14.77 -10.42
CA VAL A 210 11.73 15.99 -9.88
C VAL A 210 12.73 17.15 -9.84
N HIS A 211 13.99 16.89 -9.50
CA HIS A 211 15.04 17.90 -9.53
C HIS A 211 15.28 18.43 -10.95
N LEU A 212 15.45 17.54 -11.93
CA LEU A 212 15.67 17.92 -13.33
C LEU A 212 14.46 18.67 -13.92
N LEU A 213 13.24 18.25 -13.59
CA LEU A 213 12.01 18.97 -13.95
C LEU A 213 12.04 20.42 -13.44
N LYS A 214 12.41 20.61 -12.16
CA LYS A 214 12.49 21.93 -11.53
C LYS A 214 13.58 22.82 -12.11
N GLU A 215 14.55 22.25 -12.83
CA GLU A 215 15.58 23.00 -13.53
C GLU A 215 15.16 23.50 -14.92
N ASP A 216 14.09 22.97 -15.52
CA ASP A 216 13.59 23.42 -16.82
C ASP A 216 12.99 24.84 -16.73
N GLU A 217 13.33 25.69 -17.69
CA GLU A 217 12.91 27.11 -17.69
C GLU A 217 11.40 27.29 -17.83
N ARG A 218 10.71 26.41 -18.56
CA ARG A 218 9.24 26.45 -18.68
C ARG A 218 8.59 26.14 -17.33
N PHE A 219 9.13 25.18 -16.58
CA PHE A 219 8.68 24.86 -15.23
C PHE A 219 9.01 25.99 -14.25
N LYS A 220 10.24 26.53 -14.26
CA LYS A 220 10.65 27.66 -13.40
C LYS A 220 9.78 28.89 -13.60
N ALA A 221 9.42 29.21 -14.84
CA ALA A 221 8.52 30.31 -15.14
C ALA A 221 7.15 30.09 -14.50
N ALA A 222 6.54 28.92 -14.71
CA ALA A 222 5.24 28.59 -14.13
C ALA A 222 5.27 28.52 -12.60
N ALA A 223 6.34 27.98 -12.00
CA ALA A 223 6.51 27.87 -10.55
C ALA A 223 6.65 29.25 -9.89
N ARG A 224 7.38 30.20 -10.51
CA ARG A 224 7.49 31.58 -10.01
C ARG A 224 6.14 32.30 -9.97
N GLU A 225 5.23 31.93 -10.86
CA GLU A 225 3.86 32.46 -10.91
C GLU A 225 2.89 31.68 -10.01
N GLY A 226 3.37 30.69 -9.24
CA GLY A 226 2.53 29.86 -8.36
C GLY A 226 1.68 28.82 -9.12
N ARG A 227 1.98 28.58 -10.39
CA ARG A 227 1.17 27.73 -11.29
C ARG A 227 1.69 26.31 -11.46
N ALA A 228 2.91 26.01 -11.00
CA ALA A 228 3.49 24.68 -11.10
C ALA A 228 4.19 24.29 -9.79
N THR A 229 4.00 23.06 -9.36
CA THR A 229 4.70 22.46 -8.21
C THR A 229 5.18 21.06 -8.56
N GLY A 230 6.30 20.64 -7.95
CA GLY A 230 6.91 19.34 -8.19
C GLY A 230 7.25 18.65 -6.88
N HIS A 231 6.83 17.41 -6.71
CA HIS A 231 6.94 16.67 -5.45
C HIS A 231 7.53 15.29 -5.66
N VAL A 232 8.43 14.91 -4.75
CA VAL A 232 8.84 13.50 -4.64
C VAL A 232 7.69 12.75 -4.01
N TYR A 233 7.10 11.82 -4.76
CA TYR A 233 5.85 11.17 -4.37
C TYR A 233 5.78 9.75 -4.94
N ASP A 234 5.77 8.75 -4.06
CA ASP A 234 5.55 7.36 -4.42
C ASP A 234 4.05 7.06 -4.43
N LEU A 235 3.50 6.97 -5.65
CA LEU A 235 2.10 6.67 -5.88
C LEU A 235 1.63 5.37 -5.18
N SER A 236 2.52 4.39 -5.00
CA SER A 236 2.18 3.08 -4.42
C SER A 236 2.12 3.05 -2.89
N SER A 237 2.59 4.11 -2.22
CA SER A 237 2.72 4.16 -0.75
C SER A 237 2.20 5.46 -0.12
N MET A 238 2.26 6.60 -0.80
CA MET A 238 1.89 7.91 -0.23
C MET A 238 0.46 8.30 -0.61
N HIS A 239 -0.37 8.71 0.35
CA HIS A 239 -1.71 9.21 0.07
C HIS A 239 -1.68 10.67 -0.43
N PRO A 240 -2.51 11.12 -1.39
CA PRO A 240 -2.44 12.49 -1.93
C PRO A 240 -2.67 13.61 -0.91
N SER A 241 -3.29 13.29 0.23
CA SER A 241 -3.46 14.23 1.34
C SER A 241 -2.16 14.65 2.02
N THR A 242 -1.04 13.97 1.74
CA THR A 242 0.28 14.37 2.26
C THR A 242 0.81 15.64 1.58
N ILE A 243 0.24 16.03 0.44
CA ILE A 243 0.62 17.24 -0.28
C ILE A 243 -0.42 18.32 0.03
N SER A 244 -0.04 19.29 0.85
CA SER A 244 -0.84 20.48 1.13
C SER A 244 -0.78 21.47 -0.03
N LEU A 245 -1.94 21.95 -0.47
CA LEU A 245 -2.07 22.96 -1.52
C LEU A 245 -2.20 24.37 -0.94
N SER A 246 -2.76 24.48 0.28
CA SER A 246 -2.92 25.76 0.96
C SER A 246 -3.02 25.60 2.48
N PRO A 247 -2.74 26.67 3.26
CA PRO A 247 -2.76 26.64 4.72
C PRO A 247 -4.12 26.34 5.35
N ASP A 248 -5.21 26.50 4.60
CA ASP A 248 -6.59 26.23 5.01
C ASP A 248 -6.97 24.73 5.02
N GLY A 249 -6.02 23.85 4.69
CA GLY A 249 -6.17 22.40 4.75
C GLY A 249 -6.57 21.74 3.43
N GLN A 250 -6.60 22.48 2.31
CA GLN A 250 -6.74 21.84 1.00
C GLN A 250 -5.51 20.99 0.68
N THR A 251 -5.74 19.81 0.13
CA THR A 251 -4.69 18.87 -0.25
C THR A 251 -4.84 18.45 -1.70
N LEU A 252 -3.88 17.69 -2.22
CA LEU A 252 -3.96 17.16 -3.58
C LEU A 252 -5.05 16.09 -3.74
N ALA A 253 -5.61 15.58 -2.64
CA ALA A 253 -6.82 14.76 -2.70
C ALA A 253 -8.00 15.62 -3.17
N ASN A 254 -8.73 15.13 -4.17
CA ASN A 254 -9.91 15.78 -4.74
C ASN A 254 -9.62 17.18 -5.33
N ALA A 255 -8.44 17.36 -5.94
CA ALA A 255 -7.98 18.64 -6.49
C ALA A 255 -7.90 18.67 -8.02
N ALA A 256 -7.70 17.51 -8.67
CA ALA A 256 -7.41 17.43 -10.10
C ALA A 256 -8.68 17.46 -10.94
N ASP A 257 -8.66 18.26 -12.00
CA ASP A 257 -9.65 18.19 -13.07
C ASP A 257 -9.24 17.14 -14.10
N VAL A 258 -7.93 17.05 -14.36
CA VAL A 258 -7.31 16.01 -15.15
C VAL A 258 -6.13 15.42 -14.37
N ALA A 259 -6.12 14.10 -14.19
CA ALA A 259 -4.92 13.37 -13.75
C ALA A 259 -4.30 12.68 -14.97
N ILE A 260 -3.00 12.81 -15.15
CA ILE A 260 -2.22 12.22 -16.24
C ILE A 260 -1.39 11.08 -15.68
N LEU A 261 -1.56 9.88 -16.22
CA LEU A 261 -0.78 8.71 -15.86
C LEU A 261 -0.26 8.05 -17.14
N LEU A 262 0.96 8.43 -17.54
CA LEU A 262 1.58 7.95 -18.77
C LEU A 262 2.86 7.17 -18.42
N PHE A 263 2.92 5.88 -18.78
CA PHE A 263 4.09 5.01 -18.59
C PHE A 263 4.59 4.96 -17.14
N CYS A 264 3.67 4.92 -16.18
CA CYS A 264 3.98 5.00 -14.74
C CYS A 264 3.59 3.72 -14.00
N LEU A 265 2.36 3.22 -14.15
CA LEU A 265 1.90 2.04 -13.41
C LEU A 265 2.70 0.78 -13.77
N SER A 266 3.19 0.69 -15.02
CA SER A 266 4.02 -0.43 -15.46
C SER A 266 5.33 -0.58 -14.69
N ALA A 267 5.80 0.47 -14.00
CA ALA A 267 7.03 0.42 -13.23
C ALA A 267 6.87 -0.14 -11.80
N ILE A 268 5.63 -0.29 -11.32
CA ILE A 268 5.34 -0.55 -9.90
C ILE A 268 5.42 -2.04 -9.56
N SER A 269 4.53 -2.85 -10.14
CA SER A 269 4.35 -4.26 -9.78
C SER A 269 3.37 -4.94 -10.76
N PRO A 270 3.40 -6.28 -10.93
CA PRO A 270 2.38 -6.99 -11.73
C PRO A 270 0.96 -6.80 -11.17
N HIS A 271 -0.04 -6.95 -12.05
CA HIS A 271 -1.44 -7.11 -11.66
C HIS A 271 -1.77 -8.60 -11.49
N PRO A 272 -2.54 -9.00 -10.47
CA PRO A 272 -2.96 -8.20 -9.32
C PRO A 272 -1.83 -8.04 -8.31
N SER A 273 -1.69 -6.84 -7.74
CA SER A 273 -0.85 -6.66 -6.55
C SER A 273 -1.33 -5.54 -5.64
N PRO A 274 -1.10 -5.66 -4.31
CA PRO A 274 -1.30 -4.60 -3.34
C PRO A 274 -0.83 -3.21 -3.78
N ALA A 275 0.44 -3.10 -4.18
CA ALA A 275 1.07 -1.84 -4.54
C ALA A 275 0.38 -1.17 -5.74
N LEU A 276 0.04 -1.95 -6.77
CA LEU A 276 -0.63 -1.45 -7.97
C LEU A 276 -2.07 -1.02 -7.67
N THR A 277 -2.80 -1.79 -6.85
CA THR A 277 -4.15 -1.43 -6.40
C THR A 277 -4.16 -0.12 -5.59
N ARG A 278 -3.20 0.09 -4.68
CA ARG A 278 -3.09 1.38 -3.97
C ARG A 278 -2.77 2.51 -4.92
N ALA A 279 -1.84 2.29 -5.85
CA ALA A 279 -1.46 3.30 -6.81
C ALA A 279 -2.67 3.78 -7.63
N ALA A 280 -3.52 2.84 -8.09
CA ALA A 280 -4.77 3.17 -8.74
C ALA A 280 -5.72 3.96 -7.82
N GLN A 281 -5.88 3.53 -6.55
CA GLN A 281 -6.72 4.23 -5.57
C GLN A 281 -6.27 5.66 -5.28
N HIS A 282 -4.96 5.90 -5.12
CA HIS A 282 -4.41 7.23 -4.92
C HIS A 282 -4.59 8.12 -6.16
N ALA A 283 -4.38 7.59 -7.36
CA ALA A 283 -4.67 8.33 -8.60
C ALA A 283 -6.16 8.73 -8.69
N MET A 284 -7.08 7.81 -8.37
CA MET A 284 -8.52 8.08 -8.34
C MET A 284 -8.90 9.12 -7.27
N SER A 285 -8.24 9.12 -6.11
CA SER A 285 -8.56 10.05 -5.02
C SER A 285 -8.07 11.48 -5.29
N MET A 286 -7.11 11.68 -6.20
CA MET A 286 -6.69 13.02 -6.64
C MET A 286 -7.76 13.74 -7.47
N LEU A 287 -8.62 13.01 -8.19
CA LEU A 287 -9.65 13.60 -9.05
C LEU A 287 -10.77 14.26 -8.24
N LYS A 288 -11.22 15.44 -8.67
CA LYS A 288 -12.51 16.04 -8.29
C LYS A 288 -13.68 15.20 -8.84
N PRO A 289 -14.90 15.31 -8.28
CA PRO A 289 -16.09 14.74 -8.94
C PRO A 289 -16.20 15.30 -10.37
N GLY A 290 -16.42 14.42 -11.35
CA GLY A 290 -16.40 14.76 -12.77
C GLY A 290 -15.02 14.87 -13.41
N GLY A 291 -13.94 14.86 -12.62
CA GLY A 291 -12.55 14.88 -13.12
C GLY A 291 -12.18 13.61 -13.87
N VAL A 292 -11.22 13.71 -14.78
CA VAL A 292 -10.83 12.63 -15.71
C VAL A 292 -9.39 12.19 -15.46
N LEU A 293 -9.18 10.89 -15.28
CA LEU A 293 -7.88 10.24 -15.39
C LEU A 293 -7.65 9.87 -16.86
N VAL A 294 -6.60 10.42 -17.46
CA VAL A 294 -6.07 9.98 -18.75
C VAL A 294 -4.90 9.04 -18.52
N PHE A 295 -4.94 7.88 -19.17
CA PHE A 295 -4.04 6.78 -18.94
C PHE A 295 -3.41 6.32 -20.26
N ARG A 296 -2.09 6.07 -20.25
CA ARG A 296 -1.43 5.32 -21.32
C ARG A 296 -0.26 4.54 -20.76
N ASP A 297 -0.17 3.25 -21.04
CA ASP A 297 0.98 2.43 -20.62
C ASP A 297 1.25 1.29 -21.62
N TYR A 298 2.23 0.44 -21.37
CA TYR A 298 2.58 -0.66 -22.26
C TYR A 298 1.47 -1.72 -22.30
N GLY A 299 1.04 -2.08 -23.51
CA GLY A 299 0.02 -3.10 -23.72
C GLY A 299 0.64 -4.46 -24.02
N ARG A 300 -0.08 -5.52 -23.66
CA ARG A 300 0.34 -6.89 -23.92
C ARG A 300 0.62 -7.13 -25.40
N LEU A 301 1.57 -8.03 -25.67
CA LEU A 301 2.08 -8.41 -26.99
C LEU A 301 2.99 -7.36 -27.66
N ASP A 302 3.34 -6.26 -27.00
CA ASP A 302 4.35 -5.32 -27.51
C ASP A 302 5.67 -6.06 -27.85
N GLU A 303 6.33 -5.69 -28.95
CA GLU A 303 7.55 -6.36 -29.38
C GLU A 303 8.67 -6.28 -28.33
N ALA A 304 8.71 -5.23 -27.50
CA ALA A 304 9.62 -5.14 -26.37
C ALA A 304 9.34 -6.23 -25.32
N GLN A 305 8.07 -6.54 -25.05
CA GLN A 305 7.68 -7.67 -24.20
C GLN A 305 8.24 -8.98 -24.76
N LEU A 306 8.03 -9.24 -26.05
CA LEU A 306 8.45 -10.48 -26.71
C LEU A 306 9.98 -10.67 -26.69
N LYS A 307 10.74 -9.58 -26.62
CA LYS A 307 12.20 -9.61 -26.46
C LYS A 307 12.60 -9.85 -25.01
N LEU A 308 11.92 -9.22 -24.06
CA LEU A 308 12.18 -9.35 -22.62
C LEU A 308 11.82 -10.75 -22.10
N GLY A 309 10.76 -11.36 -22.63
CA GLY A 309 10.37 -12.75 -22.29
C GLY A 309 11.40 -13.81 -22.69
N ARG A 310 12.53 -13.42 -23.31
CA ARG A 310 13.66 -14.32 -23.57
C ARG A 310 14.66 -14.19 -22.42
N GLY A 311 14.80 -15.24 -21.62
CA GLY A 311 15.79 -15.33 -20.53
C GLY A 311 15.27 -14.87 -19.16
N ASP A 312 16.18 -14.59 -18.23
CA ASP A 312 15.90 -14.39 -16.79
C ASP A 312 15.40 -12.96 -16.43
N ASN A 313 14.74 -12.29 -17.37
CA ASN A 313 14.24 -10.93 -17.19
C ASN A 313 12.80 -10.90 -16.65
N GLU A 314 12.05 -12.00 -16.74
CA GLU A 314 10.69 -12.11 -16.22
C GLU A 314 10.72 -12.20 -14.69
N LEU A 315 10.12 -11.21 -14.03
CA LEU A 315 10.03 -11.11 -12.57
C LEU A 315 8.69 -11.62 -12.04
N GLY A 316 7.69 -11.72 -12.91
CA GLY A 316 6.34 -12.18 -12.64
C GLY A 316 5.52 -12.15 -13.92
N ASP A 317 4.28 -12.62 -13.88
CA ASP A 317 3.42 -12.65 -15.06
C ASP A 317 3.32 -11.27 -15.72
N ASN A 318 3.67 -11.20 -17.01
CA ASN A 318 3.74 -9.98 -17.81
C ASN A 318 4.61 -8.84 -17.21
N PHE A 319 5.45 -9.12 -16.21
CA PHE A 319 6.32 -8.15 -15.55
C PHE A 319 7.79 -8.46 -15.74
N TYR A 320 8.53 -7.51 -16.28
CA TYR A 320 9.91 -7.73 -16.71
C TYR A 320 10.85 -6.67 -16.16
N ARG A 321 12.10 -7.08 -15.89
CA ARG A 321 13.22 -6.19 -15.64
C ARG A 321 13.90 -5.84 -16.96
N LYS A 322 14.09 -4.54 -17.21
CA LYS A 322 14.88 -4.03 -18.33
C LYS A 322 16.38 -4.07 -18.01
N GLY A 323 17.22 -3.92 -19.04
CA GLY A 323 18.69 -3.89 -18.89
C GLY A 323 19.22 -2.73 -18.05
N ASP A 324 18.44 -1.66 -17.89
CA ASP A 324 18.71 -0.52 -16.99
C ASP A 324 18.31 -0.79 -15.53
N GLY A 325 17.82 -2.00 -15.22
CA GLY A 325 17.36 -2.40 -13.89
C GLY A 325 15.94 -1.94 -13.53
N THR A 326 15.28 -1.14 -14.37
CA THR A 326 13.90 -0.67 -14.13
C THR A 326 12.87 -1.71 -14.61
N GLY A 327 11.65 -1.64 -14.06
CA GLY A 327 10.58 -2.60 -14.32
C GLY A 327 9.61 -2.14 -15.40
N CYS A 328 8.93 -3.11 -16.01
CA CYS A 328 7.89 -2.86 -17.01
C CYS A 328 6.86 -4.00 -17.00
N TYR A 329 5.64 -3.68 -16.58
CA TYR A 329 4.45 -4.53 -16.74
C TYR A 329 3.78 -4.23 -18.08
N TYR A 330 3.23 -5.25 -18.72
CA TYR A 330 2.47 -5.13 -19.96
C TYR A 330 1.00 -5.46 -19.68
N PHE A 331 0.15 -4.44 -19.74
CA PHE A 331 -1.25 -4.49 -19.35
C PHE A 331 -2.14 -5.16 -20.39
N GLU A 332 -3.14 -5.88 -19.90
CA GLU A 332 -4.37 -6.15 -20.63
C GLU A 332 -5.43 -5.09 -20.30
N LEU A 333 -6.44 -4.91 -21.17
CA LEU A 333 -7.53 -3.97 -20.89
C LEU A 333 -8.31 -4.34 -19.63
N ASP A 334 -8.45 -5.64 -19.33
CA ASP A 334 -9.17 -6.09 -18.14
C ASP A 334 -8.45 -5.74 -16.83
N ASP A 335 -7.11 -5.70 -16.83
CA ASP A 335 -6.33 -5.18 -15.70
C ASP A 335 -6.80 -3.76 -15.34
N LEU A 336 -6.96 -2.90 -16.34
CA LEU A 336 -7.37 -1.51 -16.15
C LEU A 336 -8.84 -1.37 -15.80
N ARG A 337 -9.71 -2.24 -16.33
CA ARG A 337 -11.11 -2.31 -15.89
C ARG A 337 -11.22 -2.73 -14.44
N GLU A 338 -10.35 -3.60 -13.94
CA GLU A 338 -10.33 -3.99 -12.53
C GLU A 338 -9.72 -2.91 -11.62
N LEU A 339 -8.64 -2.27 -12.08
CA LEU A 339 -7.98 -1.20 -11.35
C LEU A 339 -8.85 0.06 -11.23
N PHE A 340 -9.47 0.49 -12.33
CA PHE A 340 -10.17 1.76 -12.41
C PHE A 340 -11.68 1.65 -12.66
N GLY A 341 -12.14 0.61 -13.38
CA GLY A 341 -13.49 0.54 -13.91
C GLY A 341 -14.57 0.15 -12.90
N ASN A 342 -15.73 0.79 -13.04
CA ASN A 342 -16.94 0.47 -12.29
C ASN A 342 -17.76 -0.62 -13.00
N LYS A 343 -17.56 -1.89 -12.64
CA LYS A 343 -18.34 -3.02 -13.22
C LYS A 343 -19.74 -3.18 -12.60
N ASP A 344 -19.97 -2.72 -11.37
CA ASP A 344 -21.15 -3.06 -10.57
C ASP A 344 -21.92 -1.84 -9.98
N GLY A 345 -21.60 -0.61 -10.40
CA GLY A 345 -22.17 0.61 -9.81
C GLY A 345 -21.59 1.01 -8.45
N ARG A 346 -20.40 0.49 -8.08
CA ARG A 346 -19.70 0.88 -6.84
C ARG A 346 -19.23 2.34 -6.94
N SER A 347 -19.44 3.11 -5.87
CA SER A 347 -19.20 4.56 -5.86
C SER A 347 -17.72 4.96 -5.75
N ASP A 348 -16.82 3.99 -5.54
CA ASP A 348 -15.37 4.19 -5.34
C ASP A 348 -14.51 3.93 -6.59
N LYS A 349 -15.14 3.56 -7.71
CA LYS A 349 -14.49 3.31 -9.02
C LYS A 349 -14.91 4.36 -10.05
N LEU A 350 -14.13 4.46 -11.13
CA LEU A 350 -14.34 5.43 -12.20
C LEU A 350 -15.27 4.86 -13.28
N ASN A 351 -16.02 5.76 -13.93
CA ASN A 351 -16.71 5.47 -15.16
C ASN A 351 -15.68 5.32 -16.28
N VAL A 352 -15.69 4.20 -16.99
CA VAL A 352 -14.82 4.01 -18.16
C VAL A 352 -15.43 4.79 -19.32
N LEU A 353 -14.79 5.88 -19.75
CA LEU A 353 -15.22 6.64 -20.93
C LEU A 353 -14.69 6.00 -22.20
N GLU A 354 -13.39 5.70 -22.22
CA GLU A 354 -12.70 5.04 -23.32
C GLU A 354 -11.63 4.11 -22.73
N LEU A 355 -11.42 2.95 -23.36
CA LEU A 355 -10.35 2.02 -22.98
C LEU A 355 -10.08 1.05 -24.13
N ASP A 356 -8.94 1.23 -24.80
CA ASP A 356 -8.58 0.44 -25.98
C ASP A 356 -7.06 0.22 -26.10
N TYR A 357 -6.67 -0.69 -26.99
CA TYR A 357 -5.29 -0.82 -27.43
C TYR A 357 -4.96 0.19 -28.52
N ILE A 358 -3.77 0.78 -28.42
CA ILE A 358 -3.15 1.51 -29.52
C ILE A 358 -2.01 0.68 -30.05
N GLN A 359 -2.18 0.24 -31.29
CA GLN A 359 -1.23 -0.59 -31.99
C GLN A 359 -0.52 0.25 -33.06
N ARG A 360 0.80 0.15 -33.17
CA ARG A 360 1.53 0.85 -34.23
C ARG A 360 2.62 -0.01 -34.82
N VAL A 361 2.79 0.12 -36.12
CA VAL A 361 3.87 -0.49 -36.89
C VAL A 361 4.75 0.61 -37.44
N TYR A 362 6.01 0.62 -37.01
CA TYR A 362 7.04 1.53 -37.50
C TYR A 362 7.96 0.79 -38.44
N ARG A 363 8.21 1.32 -39.64
CA ARG A 363 9.21 0.76 -40.55
C ARG A 363 10.34 1.76 -40.74
N ASN A 364 11.54 1.40 -40.26
CA ASN A 364 12.75 2.14 -40.55
C ASN A 364 13.19 1.85 -41.98
N ARG A 365 13.36 2.88 -42.81
CA ARG A 365 13.80 2.72 -44.20
C ARG A 365 15.29 2.41 -44.33
N GLY A 366 16.12 2.82 -43.37
CA GLY A 366 17.58 2.69 -43.46
C GLY A 366 18.08 1.25 -43.31
N ASP A 367 17.47 0.47 -42.42
CA ASP A 367 17.84 -0.93 -42.16
C ASP A 367 16.69 -1.92 -42.48
N GLY A 368 15.55 -1.41 -42.96
CA GLY A 368 14.36 -2.20 -43.27
C GLY A 368 13.63 -2.75 -42.04
N THR A 369 14.04 -2.41 -40.82
CA THR A 369 13.48 -3.02 -39.60
C THR A 369 12.06 -2.53 -39.34
N THR A 370 11.18 -3.48 -39.00
CA THR A 370 9.81 -3.21 -38.60
C THR A 370 9.69 -3.34 -37.08
N ARG A 371 9.25 -2.29 -36.41
CA ARG A 371 8.91 -2.29 -34.98
C ARG A 371 7.41 -2.33 -34.78
N ARG A 372 6.94 -3.19 -33.89
CA ARG A 372 5.52 -3.28 -33.53
C ARG A 372 5.34 -2.89 -32.08
N ARG A 373 4.54 -1.85 -31.84
CA ARG A 373 4.29 -1.30 -30.51
C ARG A 373 2.83 -1.48 -30.15
N VAL A 374 2.60 -1.81 -28.89
CA VAL A 374 1.25 -1.95 -28.32
C VAL A 374 1.22 -1.15 -27.03
N TRP A 375 0.26 -0.25 -26.95
CA TRP A 375 -0.07 0.49 -25.74
C TRP A 375 -1.51 0.22 -25.37
N VAL A 376 -1.82 0.41 -24.10
CA VAL A 376 -3.18 0.57 -23.61
C VAL A 376 -3.41 2.07 -23.42
N GLU A 377 -4.56 2.57 -23.85
CA GLU A 377 -5.00 3.95 -23.63
C GLU A 377 -6.39 3.94 -22.99
N GLY A 378 -6.59 4.79 -21.99
CA GLY A 378 -7.89 4.92 -21.36
C GLY A 378 -8.21 6.31 -20.86
N ARG A 379 -9.50 6.61 -20.81
CA ARG A 379 -10.11 7.79 -20.19
C ARG A 379 -11.11 7.31 -19.17
N PHE A 380 -10.94 7.74 -17.92
CA PHE A 380 -11.77 7.30 -16.80
C PHE A 380 -12.27 8.52 -16.02
N GLN A 381 -13.58 8.64 -15.84
CA GLN A 381 -14.18 9.78 -15.17
C GLN A 381 -14.67 9.43 -13.76
N LYS A 382 -14.33 10.27 -12.79
CA LYS A 382 -14.88 10.16 -11.44
C LYS A 382 -16.37 10.54 -11.46
N PRO A 383 -17.29 9.73 -10.92
CA PRO A 383 -18.72 10.04 -10.97
C PRO A 383 -19.05 11.41 -10.37
N PHE A 384 -19.95 12.17 -10.99
CA PHE A 384 -20.40 13.47 -10.45
C PHE A 384 -21.08 13.34 -9.07
N ASN A 385 -21.79 12.23 -8.87
CA ASN A 385 -22.45 11.88 -7.61
C ASN A 385 -21.57 11.03 -6.68
N SER A 386 -20.30 10.76 -7.03
CA SER A 386 -19.34 10.28 -6.02
C SER A 386 -19.26 11.41 -5.03
N VAL A 387 -19.95 11.27 -3.90
CA VAL A 387 -20.29 12.33 -2.95
C VAL A 387 -19.25 13.43 -3.05
N SER A 388 -19.61 14.53 -3.73
CA SER A 388 -18.96 15.81 -3.49
C SER A 388 -18.94 15.91 -2.00
N CYS A 389 -17.75 16.00 -1.42
CA CYS A 389 -17.57 16.19 -0.01
C CYS A 389 -18.60 17.22 0.44
N SER A 390 -19.69 16.77 1.06
CA SER A 390 -20.67 17.62 1.70
C SER A 390 -19.90 18.14 2.90
N SER A 391 -19.16 19.21 2.64
CA SER A 391 -17.95 19.72 3.29
C SER A 391 -16.95 18.67 3.81
N GLU A 392 -15.67 18.79 3.45
CA GLU A 392 -14.58 18.09 4.15
C GLU A 392 -14.73 18.30 5.67
N ALA A 393 -15.22 19.47 6.07
CA ALA A 393 -15.65 19.76 7.43
C ALA A 393 -16.69 18.78 7.99
N MET A 394 -17.76 18.40 7.27
CA MET A 394 -18.76 17.45 7.77
C MET A 394 -18.22 16.01 7.79
N HIS A 395 -17.35 15.63 6.84
CA HIS A 395 -16.68 14.32 6.89
C HIS A 395 -15.72 14.24 8.07
N GLN A 396 -14.88 15.27 8.25
CA GLN A 396 -13.99 15.41 9.40
C GLN A 396 -14.77 15.51 10.72
N GLU A 397 -15.91 16.19 10.74
CA GLU A 397 -16.80 16.25 11.91
C GLU A 397 -17.42 14.88 12.23
N ARG A 398 -17.86 14.13 11.21
CA ARG A 398 -18.34 12.74 11.39
C ARG A 398 -17.24 11.82 11.90
N LEU A 399 -16.04 11.89 11.32
CA LEU A 399 -14.88 11.13 11.77
C LEU A 399 -14.54 11.50 13.22
N LYS A 400 -14.43 12.80 13.53
CA LYS A 400 -14.17 13.31 14.88
C LYS A 400 -15.23 12.82 15.87
N LYS A 401 -16.51 12.89 15.52
CA LYS A 401 -17.60 12.37 16.37
C LYS A 401 -17.48 10.86 16.59
N PHE A 402 -17.10 10.11 15.55
CA PHE A 402 -16.87 8.68 15.66
C PHE A 402 -15.71 8.36 16.61
N LEU A 403 -14.56 9.01 16.42
CA LEU A 403 -13.36 8.83 17.25
C LEU A 403 -13.58 9.24 18.71
N ASN A 404 -14.32 10.33 18.95
CA ASN A 404 -14.66 10.80 20.30
C ASN A 404 -15.54 9.82 21.10
N THR A 405 -16.14 8.84 20.43
CA THR A 405 -17.01 7.83 21.06
C THR A 405 -16.38 6.45 21.06
N SER A 406 -15.11 6.30 20.64
CA SER A 406 -14.43 5.01 20.53
C SER A 406 -14.40 4.24 21.86
N VAL A 407 -14.03 4.87 22.98
CA VAL A 407 -13.99 4.23 24.30
C VAL A 407 -15.37 3.72 24.72
N GLN A 408 -16.41 4.52 24.51
CA GLN A 408 -17.78 4.11 24.82
C GLN A 408 -18.22 2.90 23.98
N ARG A 409 -17.90 2.90 22.68
CA ARG A 409 -18.21 1.76 21.79
C ARG A 409 -17.51 0.48 22.22
N TRP A 410 -16.27 0.56 22.68
CA TRP A 410 -15.55 -0.58 23.25
C TRP A 410 -16.14 -1.05 24.58
N ASN A 411 -16.54 -0.13 25.47
CA ASN A 411 -17.28 -0.49 26.67
C ASN A 411 -18.57 -1.26 26.33
N ASP A 412 -19.34 -0.76 25.36
CA ASP A 412 -20.57 -1.42 24.90
C ASP A 412 -20.29 -2.79 24.29
N TYR A 413 -19.20 -2.92 23.53
CA TYR A 413 -18.75 -4.20 22.99
C TYR A 413 -18.40 -5.21 24.10
N TYR A 414 -17.60 -4.81 25.08
CA TYR A 414 -17.22 -5.70 26.18
C TYR A 414 -18.41 -6.09 27.07
N LYS A 415 -19.39 -5.21 27.29
CA LYS A 415 -20.64 -5.55 27.99
C LYS A 415 -21.42 -6.70 27.35
N LEU A 416 -21.35 -6.79 26.02
CA LEU A 416 -22.05 -7.82 25.24
C LEU A 416 -21.22 -9.09 25.06
N MET A 417 -19.90 -9.06 25.35
CA MET A 417 -19.08 -10.25 25.27
C MET A 417 -19.39 -11.21 26.43
N PRO A 418 -19.61 -12.50 26.15
CA PRO A 418 -19.69 -13.48 27.22
C PRO A 418 -18.32 -13.58 27.91
N PRO A 419 -18.29 -13.80 29.24
CA PRO A 419 -17.03 -13.93 29.95
C PRO A 419 -16.23 -15.10 29.39
N LYS A 420 -15.01 -14.83 28.92
CA LYS A 420 -14.05 -15.87 28.51
C LYS A 420 -13.23 -16.29 29.72
N PHE A 421 -13.82 -17.08 30.63
CA PHE A 421 -13.03 -17.74 31.66
C PHE A 421 -12.63 -19.14 31.17
N PRO A 422 -11.39 -19.58 31.42
CA PRO A 422 -11.06 -21.00 31.25
C PRO A 422 -12.06 -21.84 32.06
N ASP A 423 -12.48 -22.97 31.50
CA ASP A 423 -13.45 -23.89 32.13
C ASP A 423 -12.99 -24.21 33.57
N PRO A 424 -13.83 -24.01 34.60
CA PRO A 424 -13.48 -24.30 36.00
C PRO A 424 -13.00 -25.74 36.25
N LEU A 425 -13.19 -26.65 35.29
CA LEU A 425 -12.67 -28.01 35.32
C LEU A 425 -11.16 -28.14 35.03
N VAL A 426 -10.49 -27.12 34.49
CA VAL A 426 -9.02 -27.05 34.50
C VAL A 426 -8.59 -26.45 35.84
N SER A 427 -8.70 -27.27 36.89
CA SER A 427 -8.10 -26.94 38.18
C SER A 427 -6.66 -26.50 37.96
N LEU A 428 -6.22 -25.42 38.61
CA LEU A 428 -4.80 -25.04 38.73
C LEU A 428 -3.93 -26.22 39.22
N SER A 429 -4.53 -27.27 39.81
CA SER A 429 -3.87 -28.53 40.20
C SER A 429 -3.64 -29.54 39.06
N SER A 430 -4.23 -29.36 37.88
CA SER A 430 -4.15 -30.30 36.74
C SER A 430 -3.07 -29.92 35.71
N ILE A 431 -2.34 -28.83 35.93
CA ILE A 431 -1.10 -28.51 35.20
C ILE A 431 0.01 -29.43 35.75
N THR A 432 -0.02 -30.71 35.39
CA THR A 432 1.07 -31.64 35.66
C THR A 432 2.17 -31.38 34.64
N ILE A 433 3.25 -30.72 35.09
CA ILE A 433 4.40 -30.35 34.27
C ILE A 433 5.25 -31.60 34.04
N ASN A 434 5.22 -32.15 32.83
CA ASN A 434 6.26 -33.08 32.38
C ASN A 434 7.52 -32.28 32.05
N SER A 435 8.60 -32.57 32.79
CA SER A 435 9.88 -31.84 32.85
C SER A 435 10.65 -31.67 31.53
N HIS A 436 10.21 -32.29 30.43
CA HIS A 436 10.83 -32.15 29.11
C HIS A 436 10.05 -31.26 28.10
N HIS A 437 8.87 -30.76 28.46
CA HIS A 437 8.09 -29.81 27.64
C HIS A 437 7.96 -28.40 28.25
N ALA A 438 8.66 -28.14 29.36
CA ALA A 438 8.63 -26.88 30.11
C ALA A 438 8.87 -25.65 29.21
N ASN A 439 9.95 -25.61 28.43
CA ASN A 439 10.39 -24.38 27.78
C ASN A 439 9.52 -23.90 26.60
N SER A 440 8.68 -24.74 26.00
CA SER A 440 7.75 -24.34 24.94
C SER A 440 6.34 -23.97 25.45
N LEU A 441 6.04 -24.25 26.72
CA LEU A 441 4.74 -23.98 27.35
C LEU A 441 4.74 -22.69 28.18
N TYR A 442 5.90 -22.19 28.60
CA TYR A 442 6.01 -20.95 29.40
C TYR A 442 6.04 -19.66 28.57
N TYR A 443 6.50 -19.73 27.32
CA TYR A 443 6.61 -18.58 26.43
C TYR A 443 6.11 -18.99 25.05
N SER A 444 5.16 -18.25 24.47
CA SER A 444 4.91 -18.43 23.04
C SER A 444 6.19 -18.06 22.27
N PHE A 445 6.40 -18.60 21.07
CA PHE A 445 7.55 -18.24 20.22
C PHE A 445 7.67 -16.72 20.00
N ASP A 446 6.57 -15.97 20.15
CA ASP A 446 6.57 -14.51 20.08
C ASP A 446 7.27 -13.84 21.28
N PHE A 447 7.39 -14.53 22.42
CA PHE A 447 7.94 -14.09 23.72
C PHE A 447 9.27 -14.76 24.14
N MET A 448 9.86 -15.65 23.31
CA MET A 448 11.13 -16.36 23.62
C MET A 448 12.34 -15.41 23.83
N PRO A 449 13.36 -15.86 24.59
CA PRO A 449 13.86 -15.21 25.79
C PRO A 449 14.21 -13.73 25.55
N TRP A 450 13.38 -12.87 26.13
CA TRP A 450 13.55 -11.42 26.30
C TRP A 450 14.97 -11.00 26.73
N GLN A 451 15.77 -11.90 27.35
CA GLN A 451 17.22 -11.72 27.60
C GLN A 451 18.00 -11.35 26.33
N THR A 452 17.68 -11.97 25.18
CA THR A 452 18.29 -11.62 23.88
C THR A 452 17.74 -10.31 23.33
N LEU A 453 16.53 -9.91 23.71
CA LEU A 453 15.89 -8.68 23.27
C LEU A 453 16.46 -7.44 23.99
N LEU A 454 16.99 -7.60 25.20
CA LEU A 454 17.60 -6.54 26.02
C LEU A 454 19.11 -6.37 25.81
N GLN A 455 19.76 -7.19 24.98
CA GLN A 455 21.17 -7.01 24.65
C GLN A 455 21.36 -5.82 23.70
N PRO A 456 22.34 -4.92 23.95
CA PRO A 456 22.66 -3.85 23.01
C PRO A 456 23.10 -4.44 21.66
N ASN A 457 22.61 -3.88 20.55
CA ASN A 457 22.97 -4.30 19.20
C ASN A 457 24.50 -4.23 19.02
N ALA A 458 25.17 -5.39 18.95
CA ALA A 458 26.42 -5.48 18.23
C ALA A 458 26.09 -5.29 16.74
N GLY A 459 26.65 -4.27 16.12
CA GLY A 459 26.37 -3.89 14.73
C GLY A 459 26.39 -5.09 13.78
N THR A 460 25.40 -5.15 12.89
CA THR A 460 25.26 -6.18 11.86
C THR A 460 26.38 -6.05 10.81
N ASN A 461 27.54 -6.63 11.09
CA ASN A 461 28.49 -7.00 10.04
C ASN A 461 28.04 -8.35 9.45
N GLY A 462 27.50 -8.29 8.24
CA GLY A 462 27.22 -9.47 7.44
C GLY A 462 28.52 -10.16 7.03
N ALA A 463 28.72 -11.38 7.51
CA ALA A 463 29.58 -12.38 6.86
C ALA A 463 29.20 -13.78 7.36
N ARG A 464 28.42 -14.52 6.56
CA ARG A 464 28.36 -15.98 6.68
C ARG A 464 29.56 -16.55 5.91
N THR A 465 30.58 -16.99 6.63
CA THR A 465 31.57 -17.94 6.10
C THR A 465 31.49 -19.23 6.88
N ASN A 466 31.06 -20.29 6.19
CA ASN A 466 31.28 -21.66 6.61
C ASN A 466 32.80 -21.94 6.63
N LYS A 467 33.33 -22.44 7.76
CA LYS A 467 34.30 -23.54 7.75
C LYS A 467 34.53 -24.10 9.16
N LYS A 468 34.45 -25.43 9.22
CA LYS A 468 34.93 -26.29 10.31
C LYS A 468 36.39 -25.96 10.64
N GLN A 469 36.70 -25.61 11.89
CA GLN A 469 38.00 -25.84 12.51
C GLN A 469 37.86 -25.96 14.04
N LYS A 470 38.60 -26.90 14.62
CA LYS A 470 38.68 -27.22 16.06
C LYS A 470 39.22 -26.03 16.87
N PRO A 471 38.83 -25.87 18.15
CA PRO A 471 39.18 -24.70 18.94
C PRO A 471 40.61 -24.80 19.47
N GLN A 472 41.38 -23.72 19.28
CA GLN A 472 42.53 -23.38 20.12
C GLN A 472 42.09 -22.26 21.07
N ALA A 473 42.50 -22.40 22.33
CA ALA A 473 42.12 -21.53 23.43
C ALA A 473 42.71 -20.12 23.27
N GLU A 474 41.85 -19.11 23.21
CA GLU A 474 42.21 -17.72 23.42
C GLU A 474 41.24 -17.06 24.41
N ALA A 475 41.80 -16.16 25.21
CA ALA A 475 41.31 -15.73 26.51
C ALA A 475 39.95 -15.03 26.48
N SER A 476 39.11 -15.44 27.44
CA SER A 476 37.79 -14.89 27.74
C SER A 476 37.87 -13.46 28.26
N VAL A 477 37.50 -12.48 27.44
CA VAL A 477 36.99 -11.20 27.94
C VAL A 477 35.48 -11.37 28.14
N THR A 478 35.10 -11.88 29.31
CA THR A 478 33.71 -11.93 29.75
C THR A 478 33.26 -10.54 30.20
N SER A 479 32.63 -9.76 29.31
CA SER A 479 31.74 -8.69 29.77
C SER A 479 30.37 -9.30 30.09
N THR A 480 30.27 -9.92 31.27
CA THR A 480 28.99 -10.37 31.83
C THR A 480 28.18 -9.14 32.26
N VAL A 481 27.40 -8.57 31.35
CA VAL A 481 26.26 -7.75 31.77
C VAL A 481 25.26 -8.72 32.38
N ALA A 482 25.09 -8.66 33.71
CA ALA A 482 24.13 -9.49 34.42
C ALA A 482 22.72 -9.26 33.82
N SER A 483 22.00 -10.34 33.52
CA SER A 483 20.58 -10.23 33.16
C SER A 483 19.83 -9.56 34.30
N PRO A 484 18.87 -8.66 34.02
CA PRO A 484 18.14 -7.98 35.09
C PRO A 484 17.41 -8.99 35.97
N SER A 485 17.31 -8.72 37.27
CA SER A 485 16.60 -9.57 38.24
C SER A 485 15.09 -9.46 38.11
N GLU A 486 14.60 -8.37 37.55
CA GLU A 486 13.18 -8.06 37.36
C GLU A 486 12.94 -7.45 35.98
N VAL A 487 11.73 -7.59 35.44
CA VAL A 487 11.34 -7.04 34.12
C VAL A 487 9.93 -6.45 34.19
N THR A 488 9.77 -5.23 33.72
CA THR A 488 8.46 -4.53 33.67
C THR A 488 7.85 -4.67 32.27
N ILE A 489 6.69 -5.31 32.20
CA ILE A 489 5.94 -5.56 30.96
C ILE A 489 4.62 -4.78 31.02
N VAL A 490 4.28 -4.06 29.95
CA VAL A 490 2.99 -3.40 29.80
C VAL A 490 2.23 -3.99 28.62
N ASP A 491 0.97 -4.36 28.83
CA ASP A 491 0.03 -4.78 27.79
C ASP A 491 -0.93 -3.62 27.49
N LEU A 492 -0.82 -3.03 26.29
CA LEU A 492 -1.50 -1.81 25.88
C LEU A 492 -2.75 -2.16 25.07
N GLY A 493 -3.92 -1.75 25.56
CA GLY A 493 -5.20 -2.20 25.03
C GLY A 493 -5.44 -3.67 25.36
N CYS A 494 -5.20 -4.04 26.62
CA CYS A 494 -5.16 -5.43 27.05
C CYS A 494 -6.48 -6.19 26.90
N GLY A 495 -7.60 -5.49 26.78
CA GLY A 495 -8.93 -6.08 26.79
C GLY A 495 -9.15 -6.92 28.05
N LEU A 496 -9.48 -8.20 27.84
CA LEU A 496 -9.70 -9.17 28.92
C LEU A 496 -8.39 -9.82 29.42
N GLY A 497 -7.23 -9.30 29.01
CA GLY A 497 -5.90 -9.79 29.34
C GLY A 497 -5.35 -10.80 28.34
N HIS A 498 -4.08 -10.64 27.98
CA HIS A 498 -3.38 -11.58 27.12
C HIS A 498 -3.06 -12.91 27.85
N ASP A 499 -3.53 -14.04 27.32
CA ASP A 499 -3.40 -15.37 27.96
C ASP A 499 -1.96 -15.72 28.35
N THR A 500 -0.98 -15.43 27.50
CA THR A 500 0.44 -15.71 27.80
C THR A 500 0.93 -14.91 29.01
N LEU A 501 0.48 -13.65 29.16
CA LEU A 501 0.90 -12.79 30.26
C LEU A 501 0.19 -13.18 31.56
N LEU A 502 -1.10 -13.51 31.49
CA LEU A 502 -1.86 -14.03 32.64
C LEU A 502 -1.30 -15.36 33.15
N ASN A 503 -0.94 -16.26 32.25
CA ASN A 503 -0.31 -17.54 32.61
C ASN A 503 1.09 -17.32 33.21
N LEU A 504 1.87 -16.38 32.67
CA LEU A 504 3.20 -16.04 33.18
C LEU A 504 3.15 -15.65 34.66
N VAL A 505 2.32 -14.65 35.02
CA VAL A 505 2.24 -14.13 36.38
C VAL A 505 1.57 -15.11 37.35
N ALA A 506 0.56 -15.88 36.92
CA ALA A 506 -0.06 -16.90 37.76
C ALA A 506 0.92 -18.05 38.06
N ASN A 507 1.69 -18.51 37.08
CA ASN A 507 2.70 -19.55 37.26
C ASN A 507 3.86 -19.06 38.14
N GLN A 508 4.30 -17.81 37.95
CA GLN A 508 5.30 -17.17 38.80
C GLN A 508 4.83 -17.20 40.26
N GLN A 509 3.62 -16.72 40.54
CA GLN A 509 3.05 -16.72 41.90
C GLN A 509 2.92 -18.15 42.48
N MET A 510 2.56 -19.15 41.68
CA MET A 510 2.49 -20.55 42.14
C MET A 510 3.85 -21.12 42.55
N LYS A 511 4.92 -20.78 41.81
CA LYS A 511 6.30 -21.23 42.10
C LYS A 511 6.85 -20.57 43.37
N TYR A 512 6.45 -19.34 43.68
CA TYR A 512 6.82 -18.65 44.92
C TYR A 512 5.99 -19.10 46.13
N ASN A 513 4.71 -19.45 45.94
CA ASN A 513 3.81 -19.86 47.03
C ASN A 513 4.02 -21.31 47.51
N LYS A 514 4.49 -22.19 46.63
CA LYS A 514 4.94 -23.53 47.01
C LYS A 514 6.44 -23.42 47.21
N GLU A 515 6.98 -23.81 48.37
CA GLU A 515 8.40 -24.09 48.57
C GLU A 515 8.84 -25.25 47.64
N PHE A 516 8.82 -25.05 46.32
CA PHE A 516 9.24 -26.04 45.36
C PHE A 516 10.76 -25.98 45.27
N VAL A 517 11.39 -26.58 46.28
CA VAL A 517 12.78 -27.00 46.24
C VAL A 517 12.88 -28.13 45.22
N ALA A 518 12.93 -27.77 43.93
CA ALA A 518 13.51 -28.63 42.92
C ALA A 518 14.96 -28.18 42.73
N GLU A 519 15.84 -28.71 43.57
CA GLU A 519 17.26 -28.84 43.28
C GLU A 519 17.38 -29.51 41.91
N THR A 520 17.56 -28.73 40.83
CA THR A 520 18.20 -29.10 39.53
C THR A 520 17.92 -28.14 38.36
N SER A 521 17.09 -27.10 38.49
CA SER A 521 16.94 -26.10 37.40
C SER A 521 17.77 -24.85 37.65
N THR A 522 18.90 -24.73 36.95
CA THR A 522 19.79 -23.56 36.94
C THR A 522 19.31 -22.44 35.98
N GLU A 523 18.08 -22.47 35.48
CA GLU A 523 17.55 -21.41 34.60
C GLU A 523 16.98 -20.26 35.44
N TYR A 524 17.82 -19.24 35.66
CA TYR A 524 17.44 -17.96 36.27
C TYR A 524 16.53 -17.19 35.29
N HIS A 525 15.25 -17.06 35.63
CA HIS A 525 14.33 -16.13 34.97
C HIS A 525 14.03 -14.96 35.93
N PRO A 526 13.97 -13.71 35.44
CA PRO A 526 13.65 -12.55 36.24
C PRO A 526 12.21 -12.62 36.70
N LYS A 527 11.93 -11.93 37.80
CA LYS A 527 10.57 -11.68 38.23
C LYS A 527 9.89 -10.71 37.26
N ALA A 528 8.83 -11.13 36.60
CA ALA A 528 8.06 -10.26 35.70
C ALA A 528 7.00 -9.49 36.48
N HIS A 529 6.92 -8.18 36.25
CA HIS A 529 5.86 -7.29 36.69
C HIS A 529 5.02 -6.90 35.48
N VAL A 530 3.77 -7.35 35.42
CA VAL A 530 2.89 -7.12 34.27
C VAL A 530 1.82 -6.10 34.60
N HIS A 531 1.71 -5.05 33.79
CA HIS A 531 0.70 -4.01 33.92
C HIS A 531 -0.25 -4.07 32.71
N PHE A 532 -1.53 -4.32 32.99
CA PHE A 532 -2.59 -4.38 31.98
C PHE A 532 -3.29 -3.03 31.86
N LEU A 533 -3.14 -2.36 30.72
CA LEU A 533 -3.70 -1.02 30.48
C LEU A 533 -4.76 -1.07 29.39
N ASP A 534 -5.96 -0.57 29.65
CA ASP A 534 -7.02 -0.45 28.63
C ASP A 534 -7.85 0.81 28.85
N ALA A 535 -8.33 1.44 27.80
CA ALA A 535 -9.24 2.59 27.92
C ALA A 535 -10.65 2.17 28.39
N SER A 536 -11.01 0.89 28.23
CA SER A 536 -12.31 0.34 28.59
C SER A 536 -12.36 -0.07 30.06
N VAL A 537 -13.19 0.63 30.83
CA VAL A 537 -13.53 0.27 32.22
C VAL A 537 -14.15 -1.14 32.28
N GLU A 538 -15.00 -1.48 31.31
CA GLU A 538 -15.68 -2.78 31.24
C GLU A 538 -14.70 -3.94 31.00
N ALA A 539 -13.68 -3.72 30.16
CA ALA A 539 -12.63 -4.71 29.93
C ALA A 539 -11.83 -5.00 31.21
N ILE A 540 -11.39 -3.94 31.91
CA ILE A 540 -10.64 -4.06 33.16
C ILE A 540 -11.47 -4.74 34.26
N GLN A 541 -12.74 -4.37 34.41
CA GLN A 541 -13.65 -5.00 35.38
C GLN A 541 -13.88 -6.50 35.09
N GLN A 542 -13.87 -6.90 33.82
CA GLN A 542 -13.98 -8.31 33.44
C GLN A 542 -12.65 -9.05 33.63
N LEU A 543 -11.52 -8.43 33.33
CA LEU A 543 -10.18 -8.96 33.61
C LEU A 543 -10.02 -9.32 35.10
N HIS A 544 -10.54 -8.49 36.02
CA HIS A 544 -10.51 -8.78 37.47
C HIS A 544 -11.28 -10.03 37.90
N LYS A 545 -12.13 -10.57 37.03
CA LYS A 545 -12.86 -11.82 37.27
C LYS A 545 -12.09 -13.04 36.78
N ASP A 546 -11.00 -12.89 36.01
CA ASP A 546 -10.17 -14.01 35.58
C ASP A 546 -9.48 -14.66 36.80
N PRO A 547 -9.63 -15.98 37.00
CA PRO A 547 -9.02 -16.66 38.14
C PRO A 547 -7.50 -16.52 38.22
N ARG A 548 -6.81 -16.43 37.08
CA ARG A 548 -5.35 -16.25 37.00
C ARG A 548 -4.96 -14.86 37.47
N TYR A 549 -5.71 -13.84 37.06
CA TYR A 549 -5.54 -12.47 37.53
C TYR A 549 -5.73 -12.40 39.05
N GLN A 550 -6.84 -12.93 39.57
CA GLN A 550 -7.15 -12.95 41.00
C GLN A 550 -6.13 -13.72 41.85
N TYR A 551 -5.50 -14.75 41.27
CA TYR A 551 -4.45 -15.51 41.93
C TYR A 551 -3.15 -14.72 42.00
N ALA A 552 -2.74 -14.10 40.89
CA ALA A 552 -1.49 -13.35 40.79
C ALA A 552 -1.53 -12.00 41.54
N THR A 553 -2.70 -11.47 41.89
CA THR A 553 -2.85 -10.26 42.72
C THR A 553 -2.73 -10.49 44.21
N ARG A 554 -2.64 -11.75 44.68
CA ARG A 554 -2.48 -12.09 46.09
C ARG A 554 -1.00 -12.28 46.42
N PRO A 555 -0.30 -11.25 46.93
CA PRO A 555 1.09 -11.43 47.34
C PRO A 555 1.19 -12.42 48.50
N THR A 556 2.30 -13.14 48.56
CA THR A 556 2.79 -13.77 49.79
C THR A 556 3.24 -12.71 50.80
N ASP A 557 3.21 -13.02 52.09
CA ASP A 557 3.52 -12.07 53.16
C ASP A 557 4.83 -11.31 52.88
N GLY A 558 4.72 -9.99 52.70
CA GLY A 558 5.85 -9.07 52.49
C GLY A 558 6.24 -8.74 51.04
N GLU A 559 5.60 -9.32 50.01
CA GLU A 559 5.92 -9.03 48.60
C GLU A 559 4.92 -8.10 47.88
N THR A 560 5.37 -7.42 46.83
CA THR A 560 4.51 -6.66 45.90
C THR A 560 3.88 -7.59 44.85
N ALA A 561 2.63 -7.29 44.47
CA ALA A 561 1.95 -8.06 43.42
C ALA A 561 2.71 -7.98 42.08
N CYS A 562 2.82 -9.12 41.40
CA CYS A 562 3.50 -9.22 40.10
C CYS A 562 2.61 -8.77 38.92
N ILE A 563 1.40 -8.33 39.21
CA ILE A 563 0.38 -7.96 38.23
C ILE A 563 -0.39 -6.74 38.74
N THR A 564 -0.63 -5.77 37.85
CA THR A 564 -1.60 -4.70 38.07
C THR A 564 -2.43 -4.48 36.82
N SER A 565 -3.51 -3.71 36.94
CA SER A 565 -4.29 -3.26 35.79
C SER A 565 -4.88 -1.88 36.04
N GLU A 566 -5.03 -1.08 35.00
CA GLU A 566 -5.59 0.26 35.12
C GLU A 566 -6.37 0.68 33.87
N VAL A 567 -7.38 1.54 34.09
CA VAL A 567 -8.08 2.22 33.00
C VAL A 567 -7.20 3.36 32.51
N TYR A 568 -6.65 3.23 31.31
CA TYR A 568 -5.71 4.18 30.75
C TYR A 568 -5.96 4.42 29.26
N ASP A 569 -6.30 5.66 28.92
CA ASP A 569 -6.49 6.12 27.55
C ASP A 569 -5.24 6.86 27.04
N PHE A 570 -4.40 6.11 26.32
CA PHE A 570 -3.17 6.65 25.71
C PHE A 570 -3.43 7.57 24.51
N THR A 571 -4.67 7.82 24.08
CA THR A 571 -4.97 8.79 23.01
C THR A 571 -4.95 10.25 23.47
N THR A 572 -4.95 10.49 24.78
CA THR A 572 -5.06 11.84 25.36
C THR A 572 -3.69 12.44 25.72
N SER A 573 -3.54 13.74 25.48
CA SER A 573 -2.36 14.53 25.92
C SER A 573 -2.43 14.93 27.39
N GLU A 574 -3.64 14.93 27.98
CA GLU A 574 -3.92 15.31 29.36
C GLU A 574 -3.87 14.14 30.34
N SER A 575 -3.56 12.92 29.89
CA SER A 575 -3.33 11.81 30.82
C SER A 575 -2.13 12.13 31.71
N THR A 576 -2.41 12.68 32.88
CA THR A 576 -1.49 12.59 34.02
C THR A 576 -1.19 11.11 34.18
N LEU A 577 0.05 10.75 33.89
CA LEU A 577 0.57 9.39 34.01
C LEU A 577 -0.04 8.68 35.21
N VAL A 578 -0.43 7.43 34.98
CA VAL A 578 -0.47 6.36 35.98
C VAL A 578 0.69 6.58 36.97
N ASP A 579 0.32 7.10 38.14
CA ASP A 579 1.06 7.12 39.40
C ASP A 579 2.59 7.02 39.30
N THR A 580 3.31 7.99 38.69
CA THR A 580 4.79 8.17 38.63
C THR A 580 5.74 6.98 38.33
N THR A 581 5.26 5.73 38.32
CA THR A 581 6.04 4.50 38.49
C THR A 581 6.36 3.83 37.16
N LEU A 582 5.48 3.96 36.17
CA LEU A 582 5.68 3.41 34.82
C LEU A 582 6.40 4.36 33.86
N ALA A 583 6.56 5.63 34.22
CA ALA A 583 7.21 6.61 33.35
C ALA A 583 8.68 6.23 33.13
N SER A 584 9.07 6.02 31.87
CA SER A 584 10.44 5.66 31.47
C SER A 584 11.02 4.45 32.20
N SER A 585 10.18 3.50 32.63
CA SER A 585 10.61 2.31 33.38
C SER A 585 10.24 0.99 32.69
N VAL A 586 9.41 1.02 31.65
CA VAL A 586 8.93 -0.18 30.96
C VAL A 586 10.03 -0.81 30.09
N ASP A 587 10.32 -2.08 30.34
CA ASP A 587 11.24 -2.91 29.55
C ASP A 587 10.60 -3.37 28.25
N ILE A 588 9.37 -3.87 28.33
CA ILE A 588 8.66 -4.49 27.22
C ILE A 588 7.25 -3.92 27.15
N ALA A 589 6.91 -3.34 26.00
CA ALA A 589 5.54 -2.95 25.70
C ALA A 589 4.95 -3.92 24.67
N VAL A 590 3.73 -4.38 24.89
CA VAL A 590 2.95 -5.20 23.97
C VAL A 590 1.79 -4.37 23.46
N CYS A 591 1.69 -4.19 22.14
CA CYS A 591 0.65 -3.40 21.50
C CYS A 591 0.04 -4.22 20.37
N PHE A 592 -0.94 -5.08 20.71
CA PHE A 592 -1.54 -6.06 19.81
C PHE A 592 -3.01 -5.75 19.55
N TYR A 593 -3.37 -5.51 18.28
CA TYR A 593 -4.72 -5.20 17.82
C TYR A 593 -5.33 -3.95 18.47
N THR A 594 -4.45 -3.03 18.88
CA THR A 594 -4.81 -1.87 19.70
C THR A 594 -4.89 -0.61 18.85
N LEU A 595 -3.86 -0.32 18.05
CA LEU A 595 -3.79 0.92 17.28
C LEU A 595 -4.88 0.96 16.20
N SER A 596 -5.29 -0.19 15.65
CA SER A 596 -6.37 -0.24 14.66
C SER A 596 -7.71 0.26 15.18
N THR A 597 -7.87 0.38 16.49
CA THR A 597 -9.09 0.83 17.13
C THR A 597 -9.14 2.36 17.30
N ILE A 598 -7.98 3.02 17.19
CA ILE A 598 -7.80 4.44 17.50
C ILE A 598 -8.22 5.33 16.33
N GLY A 599 -8.02 4.88 15.09
CA GLY A 599 -8.38 5.62 13.89
C GLY A 599 -7.31 5.57 12.79
N PRO A 600 -7.46 6.40 11.74
CA PRO A 600 -6.46 6.50 10.68
C PRO A 600 -5.08 6.97 11.16
N TYR A 601 -4.02 6.49 10.50
CA TYR A 601 -2.63 6.76 10.88
C TYR A 601 -2.29 8.27 10.95
N SER A 602 -2.94 9.07 10.09
CA SER A 602 -2.70 10.51 9.97
C SER A 602 -3.34 11.34 11.10
N THR A 603 -4.17 10.72 11.94
CA THR A 603 -4.87 11.45 13.01
C THR A 603 -3.96 11.84 14.17
N PRO A 604 -4.23 12.96 14.85
CA PRO A 604 -3.50 13.35 16.07
C PRO A 604 -3.54 12.27 17.15
N ASN A 605 -4.69 11.58 17.33
CA ASN A 605 -4.85 10.53 18.34
C ASN A 605 -3.82 9.41 18.14
N MET A 606 -3.62 8.93 16.91
CA MET A 606 -2.64 7.89 16.62
C MET A 606 -1.22 8.32 17.01
N LYS A 607 -0.82 9.52 16.59
CA LYS A 607 0.51 10.06 16.89
C LYS A 607 0.73 10.24 18.39
N THR A 608 -0.25 10.83 19.09
CA THR A 608 -0.23 11.01 20.54
C THR A 608 -0.12 9.66 21.26
N SER A 609 -0.85 8.64 20.80
CA SER A 609 -0.77 7.29 21.36
C SER A 609 0.61 6.69 21.29
N VAL A 610 1.25 6.72 20.12
CA VAL A 610 2.59 6.16 19.99
C VAL A 610 3.63 6.97 20.75
N GLN A 611 3.48 8.30 20.83
CA GLN A 611 4.32 9.15 21.68
C GLN A 611 4.15 8.83 23.17
N ASN A 612 2.93 8.58 23.63
CA ASN A 612 2.68 8.22 25.02
C ASN A 612 3.24 6.83 25.36
N ILE A 613 3.13 5.85 24.44
CA ILE A 613 3.83 4.56 24.56
C ILE A 613 5.33 4.79 24.72
N ALA A 614 5.92 5.66 23.90
CA ALA A 614 7.33 5.99 23.95
C ALA A 614 7.77 6.58 25.31
N LYS A 615 6.90 7.36 25.98
CA LYS A 615 7.18 7.96 27.32
C LYS A 615 7.18 6.94 28.46
N LEU A 616 6.39 5.86 28.34
CA LEU A 616 6.37 4.76 29.32
C LEU A 616 7.67 3.95 29.27
N MET A 617 8.25 3.84 28.08
CA MET A 617 9.40 2.97 27.84
C MET A 617 10.72 3.63 28.20
N LYS A 618 11.62 2.85 28.80
CA LYS A 618 13.02 3.27 28.96
C LYS A 618 13.78 3.18 27.64
N THR A 619 14.84 3.96 27.49
CA THR A 619 15.80 3.79 26.38
C THR A 619 16.32 2.36 26.33
N GLY A 620 16.30 1.74 25.15
CA GLY A 620 16.63 0.33 24.95
C GLY A 620 15.48 -0.64 25.17
N GLY A 621 14.34 -0.18 25.71
CA GLY A 621 13.12 -0.98 25.86
C GLY A 621 12.56 -1.44 24.52
N ILE A 622 11.83 -2.55 24.53
CA ILE A 622 11.37 -3.26 23.33
C ILE A 622 9.85 -3.19 23.20
N LEU A 623 9.38 -2.70 22.07
CA LEU A 623 7.97 -2.66 21.73
C LEU A 623 7.65 -3.78 20.72
N LEU A 624 6.67 -4.60 21.08
CA LEU A 624 6.10 -5.63 20.23
C LEU A 624 4.78 -5.12 19.66
N PHE A 625 4.72 -5.02 18.33
CA PHE A 625 3.55 -4.52 17.62
C PHE A 625 2.94 -5.61 16.74
N ARG A 626 1.61 -5.72 16.78
CA ARG A 626 0.83 -6.56 15.87
C ARG A 626 -0.50 -5.92 15.59
N ASP A 627 -0.87 -5.75 14.34
CA ASP A 627 -2.22 -5.27 14.01
C ASP A 627 -2.68 -5.74 12.62
N PHE A 628 -3.91 -5.41 12.25
CA PHE A 628 -4.47 -5.77 10.95
C PHE A 628 -3.73 -5.06 9.82
N GLY A 629 -3.30 -5.84 8.82
CA GLY A 629 -2.65 -5.33 7.63
C GLY A 629 -3.65 -5.07 6.50
N ARG A 630 -3.30 -4.19 5.57
CA ARG A 630 -4.06 -4.04 4.32
C ARG A 630 -4.23 -5.39 3.60
N TYR A 631 -5.32 -5.51 2.86
CA TYR A 631 -5.78 -6.72 2.14
C TYR A 631 -6.13 -7.90 3.04
N ASP A 632 -6.35 -7.64 4.32
CA ASP A 632 -7.00 -8.62 5.17
C ASP A 632 -8.37 -8.99 4.58
N TYR A 633 -8.75 -10.26 4.68
CA TYR A 633 -10.05 -10.73 4.22
C TYR A 633 -11.19 -9.87 4.76
N GLU A 634 -11.11 -9.45 6.03
CA GLU A 634 -12.12 -8.60 6.66
C GLU A 634 -12.19 -7.20 6.02
N GLN A 635 -11.04 -6.60 5.66
CA GLN A 635 -11.02 -5.34 4.92
C GLN A 635 -11.72 -5.48 3.56
N LEU A 636 -11.44 -6.58 2.84
CA LEU A 636 -12.04 -6.83 1.52
C LEU A 636 -13.55 -7.02 1.61
N GLN A 637 -14.04 -7.65 2.67
CA GLN A 637 -15.48 -7.75 2.93
C GLN A 637 -16.07 -6.37 3.24
N LEU A 638 -15.47 -5.61 4.15
CA LEU A 638 -15.95 -4.28 4.54
C LEU A 638 -15.94 -3.30 3.35
N ASN A 639 -14.98 -3.40 2.43
CA ASN A 639 -14.99 -2.64 1.18
C ASN A 639 -16.26 -2.84 0.35
N SER A 640 -16.91 -4.00 0.47
CA SER A 640 -18.15 -4.31 -0.25
C SER A 640 -19.40 -3.89 0.53
N CYS A 641 -19.26 -3.44 1.77
CA CYS A 641 -20.37 -3.05 2.65
C CYS A 641 -20.61 -1.53 2.59
N THR A 642 -21.69 -1.12 1.94
CA THR A 642 -22.11 0.29 1.84
C THR A 642 -22.27 0.92 3.23
N GLY A 643 -21.55 2.02 3.47
CA GLY A 643 -21.58 2.77 4.73
C GLY A 643 -20.64 2.25 5.83
N SER A 644 -19.91 1.16 5.59
CA SER A 644 -18.96 0.63 6.58
C SER A 644 -17.64 1.43 6.63
N ARG A 645 -17.23 2.03 5.51
CA ARG A 645 -15.99 2.81 5.41
C ARG A 645 -16.21 4.20 6.01
N ILE A 646 -15.47 4.49 7.08
CA ILE A 646 -15.52 5.78 7.79
C ILE A 646 -14.48 6.74 7.22
N ALA A 647 -13.27 6.24 6.94
CA ALA A 647 -12.18 6.98 6.33
C ALA A 647 -11.30 6.02 5.50
N ASP A 648 -10.22 6.52 4.90
CA ASP A 648 -9.33 5.65 4.13
C ASP A 648 -8.72 4.54 5.01
N ASN A 649 -8.90 3.29 4.60
CA ASN A 649 -8.54 2.08 5.37
C ASN A 649 -9.12 1.97 6.79
N PHE A 650 -10.11 2.79 7.14
CA PHE A 650 -10.78 2.78 8.44
C PHE A 650 -12.26 2.48 8.31
N TYR A 651 -12.70 1.43 8.99
CA TYR A 651 -14.05 0.89 8.85
C TYR A 651 -14.72 0.70 10.21
N ILE A 652 -16.05 0.70 10.23
CA ILE A 652 -16.82 0.22 11.37
C ILE A 652 -17.11 -1.28 11.23
N ARG A 653 -16.95 -2.02 12.31
CA ARG A 653 -17.36 -3.42 12.47
C ARG A 653 -18.61 -3.51 13.33
N GLY A 654 -19.64 -4.20 12.86
CA GLY A 654 -20.87 -4.42 13.62
C GLY A 654 -20.66 -5.26 14.88
N LEU A 655 -21.53 -5.10 15.89
CA LEU A 655 -21.48 -5.88 17.15
C LEU A 655 -21.98 -7.32 17.00
N ASP A 656 -22.77 -7.61 15.96
CA ASP A 656 -23.27 -8.95 15.68
C ASP A 656 -22.21 -9.75 14.92
N ASN A 657 -21.48 -10.62 15.64
CA ASN A 657 -20.52 -11.59 15.09
C ASN A 657 -21.15 -12.70 14.22
N ASP A 658 -22.42 -12.55 13.83
CA ASP A 658 -23.03 -13.47 12.87
C ASP A 658 -22.42 -13.18 11.49
N GLU A 659 -21.58 -14.11 11.01
CA GLU A 659 -21.04 -14.21 9.63
C GLU A 659 -22.14 -14.33 8.54
N LYS A 660 -23.36 -13.86 8.80
CA LYS A 660 -24.45 -13.81 7.82
C LYS A 660 -24.24 -12.59 6.93
N ASP A 661 -23.59 -12.88 5.81
CA ASP A 661 -23.76 -12.24 4.50
C ASP A 661 -23.97 -10.73 4.58
N CYS A 662 -22.87 -9.97 4.50
CA CYS A 662 -22.90 -8.51 4.48
C CYS A 662 -23.40 -7.92 3.15
N THR A 663 -24.00 -8.73 2.29
CA THR A 663 -24.46 -8.36 0.95
C THR A 663 -25.67 -7.43 0.93
N ASP A 664 -26.35 -7.21 2.07
CA ASP A 664 -27.65 -6.49 2.08
C ASP A 664 -27.85 -5.44 3.20
N LYS A 665 -26.81 -5.09 3.98
CA LYS A 665 -26.96 -4.14 5.10
C LYS A 665 -26.31 -2.79 4.80
N THR A 666 -27.13 -1.80 4.40
CA THR A 666 -26.76 -0.39 4.42
C THR A 666 -26.51 0.06 5.87
N ILE A 667 -25.26 0.34 6.24
CA ILE A 667 -24.95 0.90 7.55
C ILE A 667 -25.19 2.41 7.51
N ILE A 668 -26.27 2.87 8.15
CA ILE A 668 -26.53 4.30 8.33
C ILE A 668 -25.67 4.80 9.50
N LEU A 669 -24.67 5.64 9.20
CA LEU A 669 -23.66 6.14 10.16
C LEU A 669 -24.26 6.94 11.34
N SER A 670 -25.50 7.43 11.25
CA SER A 670 -26.13 8.21 12.32
C SER A 670 -26.43 7.38 13.58
N ASP A 671 -26.58 6.06 13.45
CA ASP A 671 -27.01 5.13 14.52
C ASP A 671 -26.08 3.91 14.68
N ALA A 672 -24.87 3.99 14.10
CA ALA A 672 -24.01 2.83 13.92
C ALA A 672 -23.45 2.29 15.26
N LYS A 673 -23.93 1.10 15.65
CA LYS A 673 -23.41 0.27 16.73
C LYS A 673 -22.22 -0.55 16.22
N GLY A 674 -21.04 -0.39 16.81
CA GLY A 674 -19.85 -1.08 16.33
C GLY A 674 -18.52 -0.47 16.77
N THR A 675 -17.42 -1.17 16.51
CA THR A 675 -16.04 -0.73 16.82
C THR A 675 -15.26 -0.37 15.56
N GLY A 676 -14.32 0.56 15.68
CA GLY A 676 -13.43 0.94 14.58
C GLY A 676 -12.39 -0.15 14.27
N CYS A 677 -11.98 -0.23 13.01
CA CYS A 677 -10.89 -1.08 12.55
C CYS A 677 -10.12 -0.41 11.42
N TYR A 678 -8.87 -0.07 11.70
CA TYR A 678 -7.90 0.40 10.72
C TYR A 678 -7.05 -0.76 10.18
N PHE A 679 -6.70 -0.71 8.90
CA PHE A 679 -5.84 -1.69 8.24
C PHE A 679 -4.54 -1.03 7.77
N PHE A 680 -3.42 -1.42 8.38
CA PHE A 680 -2.13 -0.75 8.26
C PHE A 680 -1.32 -1.19 7.03
N ASP A 681 -0.59 -0.23 6.45
CA ASP A 681 0.60 -0.50 5.64
C ASP A 681 1.88 -0.62 6.49
N LEU A 682 2.92 -1.30 5.98
CA LEU A 682 4.20 -1.41 6.69
C LEU A 682 4.90 -0.06 6.79
N GLU A 683 4.84 0.77 5.76
CA GLU A 683 5.55 2.06 5.77
C GLU A 683 4.86 3.04 6.73
N GLU A 684 3.52 3.06 6.78
CA GLU A 684 2.75 3.83 7.77
C GLU A 684 3.16 3.48 9.21
N VAL A 685 3.30 2.18 9.50
CA VAL A 685 3.74 1.69 10.82
C VAL A 685 5.20 2.05 11.09
N ARG A 686 6.07 1.96 10.08
CA ARG A 686 7.48 2.34 10.22
C ARG A 686 7.61 3.80 10.62
N ASP A 687 6.99 4.69 9.86
CA ASP A 687 7.09 6.13 10.05
C ASP A 687 6.51 6.53 11.41
N LEU A 688 5.34 5.95 11.76
CA LEU A 688 4.67 6.23 13.04
C LEU A 688 5.57 5.95 14.26
N PHE A 689 6.30 4.83 14.24
CA PHE A 689 7.20 4.48 15.34
C PHE A 689 8.54 5.22 15.27
N ILE A 690 9.11 5.44 14.08
CA ILE A 690 10.35 6.23 13.94
C ILE A 690 10.14 7.66 14.45
N ASP A 691 9.05 8.31 14.06
CA ASP A 691 8.73 9.69 14.46
C ASP A 691 8.54 9.82 15.99
N ALA A 692 8.16 8.74 16.66
CA ALA A 692 8.03 8.68 18.12
C ALA A 692 9.35 8.30 18.84
N GLY A 693 10.46 8.17 18.11
CA GLY A 693 11.78 7.87 18.66
C GLY A 693 12.01 6.39 18.90
N PHE A 694 11.59 5.54 17.96
CA PHE A 694 11.92 4.12 17.95
C PHE A 694 12.81 3.74 16.76
N GLU A 695 13.72 2.78 16.98
CA GLU A 695 14.47 2.06 15.96
C GLU A 695 13.67 0.83 15.51
N VAL A 696 13.56 0.60 14.20
CA VAL A 696 12.90 -0.59 13.65
C VAL A 696 13.86 -1.78 13.70
N MET A 697 13.57 -2.77 14.54
CA MET A 697 14.35 -4.02 14.60
C MET A 697 13.86 -5.04 13.56
N SER A 698 12.55 -5.17 13.42
CA SER A 698 11.93 -6.00 12.39
C SER A 698 10.52 -5.52 12.09
N LEU A 699 10.13 -5.44 10.83
CA LEU A 699 8.77 -5.07 10.42
C LEU A 699 8.39 -5.84 9.16
N ARG A 700 7.29 -6.60 9.20
CA ARG A 700 6.88 -7.48 8.09
C ARG A 700 5.38 -7.73 8.06
N TYR A 701 4.88 -8.07 6.87
CA TYR A 701 3.57 -8.69 6.74
C TYR A 701 3.66 -10.17 7.12
N VAL A 702 2.63 -10.65 7.81
CA VAL A 702 2.40 -12.06 8.11
C VAL A 702 1.03 -12.43 7.59
N THR A 703 1.01 -13.28 6.57
CA THR A 703 -0.22 -13.79 5.99
C THR A 703 -0.49 -15.19 6.53
N ARG A 704 -1.72 -15.45 6.98
CA ARG A 704 -2.17 -16.78 7.41
C ARG A 704 -3.46 -17.13 6.71
N ILE A 705 -3.50 -18.33 6.12
CA ILE A 705 -4.70 -18.86 5.47
C ILE A 705 -5.40 -19.80 6.45
N PHE A 706 -6.70 -19.59 6.68
CA PHE A 706 -7.51 -20.46 7.51
C PHE A 706 -8.70 -21.01 6.72
N SER A 707 -8.89 -22.33 6.80
CA SER A 707 -10.09 -23.01 6.30
C SER A 707 -11.00 -23.35 7.47
N LYS A 708 -12.23 -22.83 7.50
CA LYS A 708 -13.21 -23.23 8.51
C LYS A 708 -13.75 -24.62 8.12
N LYS A 709 -13.46 -25.67 8.90
CA LYS A 709 -14.18 -26.95 8.79
C LYS A 709 -15.63 -26.72 9.26
N GLY A 710 -16.54 -26.44 8.33
CA GLY A 710 -17.97 -26.30 8.65
C GLY A 710 -18.53 -27.62 9.19
N ASN A 711 -19.26 -27.56 10.30
CA ASN A 711 -20.11 -28.62 10.85
C ASN A 711 -21.39 -28.82 10.01
N SER A 712 -21.26 -28.82 8.68
CA SER A 712 -22.38 -29.01 7.77
C SER A 712 -22.58 -30.50 7.43
N PRO A 713 -23.82 -30.98 7.26
CA PRO A 713 -24.10 -32.38 6.95
C PRO A 713 -23.39 -32.83 5.66
N LYS A 714 -22.95 -34.09 5.61
CA LYS A 714 -22.09 -34.65 4.55
C LYS A 714 -22.60 -34.51 3.10
N HIS A 715 -23.89 -34.21 2.88
CA HIS A 715 -24.50 -34.19 1.54
C HIS A 715 -24.34 -32.86 0.78
N LEU A 716 -23.71 -31.83 1.35
CA LEU A 716 -23.42 -30.54 0.67
C LEU A 716 -21.94 -30.37 0.26
N ARG A 717 -21.15 -31.44 0.21
CA ARG A 717 -19.68 -31.39 0.02
C ARG A 717 -19.21 -31.51 -1.43
N GLU A 718 -19.92 -30.91 -2.40
CA GLU A 718 -19.44 -30.94 -3.79
C GLU A 718 -18.82 -29.65 -4.33
N ASN A 719 -18.93 -28.48 -3.68
CA ASN A 719 -18.20 -27.28 -4.14
C ASN A 719 -17.94 -26.27 -3.01
N GLY A 720 -16.69 -25.83 -2.84
CA GLY A 720 -16.35 -24.54 -2.22
C GLY A 720 -15.90 -24.56 -0.75
N VAL A 721 -14.61 -24.76 -0.50
CA VAL A 721 -13.96 -24.30 0.74
C VAL A 721 -13.54 -22.85 0.51
N VAL A 722 -14.21 -21.88 1.15
CA VAL A 722 -13.75 -20.48 1.13
C VAL A 722 -12.54 -20.35 2.06
N ALA A 723 -11.35 -20.23 1.48
CA ALA A 723 -10.12 -19.94 2.21
C ALA A 723 -10.15 -18.47 2.68
N LYS A 724 -10.07 -18.23 4.00
CA LYS A 724 -9.98 -16.88 4.57
C LYS A 724 -8.52 -16.53 4.81
N THR A 725 -8.08 -15.39 4.27
CA THR A 725 -6.71 -14.89 4.42
C THR A 725 -6.64 -13.80 5.47
N ARG A 726 -5.89 -14.02 6.55
CA ARG A 726 -5.60 -13.00 7.57
C ARG A 726 -4.26 -12.37 7.24
N ALA A 727 -4.24 -11.06 7.00
CA ALA A 727 -3.04 -10.26 6.77
C ALA A 727 -2.75 -9.43 8.02
N LEU A 728 -1.57 -9.60 8.60
CA LEU A 728 -1.15 -8.92 9.83
C LEU A 728 0.14 -8.15 9.59
N VAL A 729 0.26 -6.97 10.19
CA VAL A 729 1.55 -6.26 10.31
C VAL A 729 2.19 -6.66 11.63
N HIS A 730 3.41 -7.19 11.57
CA HIS A 730 4.18 -7.59 12.74
C HIS A 730 5.44 -6.72 12.84
N GLY A 731 5.58 -6.00 13.95
CA GLY A 731 6.69 -5.09 14.23
C GLY A 731 7.41 -5.42 15.54
N ARG A 732 8.72 -5.18 15.56
CA ARG A 732 9.56 -5.12 16.75
C ARG A 732 10.37 -3.84 16.68
N PHE A 733 10.30 -3.05 17.73
CA PHE A 733 10.92 -1.74 17.79
C PHE A 733 11.71 -1.59 19.08
N ARG A 734 12.80 -0.82 19.04
CA ARG A 734 13.58 -0.45 20.23
C ARG A 734 13.44 1.03 20.49
N LYS A 735 13.16 1.43 21.73
CA LYS A 735 13.14 2.85 22.12
C LYS A 735 14.55 3.42 22.05
N VAL A 736 14.74 4.50 21.31
CA VAL A 736 16.00 5.26 21.22
C VAL A 736 16.00 6.41 22.20
#